data_AF-A0A0F9S1G3-F1
#
_entry.id   AF-A0A0F9S1G3-F1
#
_cell.length_a   1.000
_cell.length_b   1.000
_cell.length_c   1.000
_cell.angle_alpha   90.00
_cell.angle_beta   90.00
_cell.angle_gamma   90.00
#
_symmetry.space_group_name_H-M   'P 1'
#
loop_
_entity.id
_entity.type
_entity.pdbx_description
1 polymer ?
#
loop_
_entity_poly.entity_id
_entity_poly.type
_entity_poly.pdbx_seq_one_letter_code
_entity_poly.pdbx_strand_id
1 'polypeptide(L)'
;MAFSTRYIGNYQAELRLDLKDGSTLWSNYELDRSVQRAVDDLSRSYPLEAVYEHTISYTITGEASTAPAAGTYKALAYKPIRPKSETITNAAGTTTYTRGTDYTIDYMNGKYTIISTGSISENDSLLVSYTKSRLGIDLSAIISNLVRVVRVEYPADQVPQQFVSYNIWNDFMYIGSQKPGESQKQLNDGEHVVIYYDKPHTAPLASTVPSYPALLDEVICIGAGAYALLVKALQYEHQSVTDLASSRTALGNLSGIHTAVGTALGKLTAIHTLVDAAFDKVTTYIADADTALDAFISAIAAAPTALAKVDTYLAGASESTKAQLALITTFAAGLRTAALTAVDAANTYLDEVDTTDLQGAEAVWADEVKHILTEAGIPNAEDFLESGDDSIDISSILTKVETALDKIATEVAAGKSYLGTGDSLINKVNVGENVPGLYREYASVQADGVAAGYRWEAAERVNKARVQQQQAEEYRKYAEVTLEMAKLWESKRRDFLSGATTRINAALGFLGEADSRLNNLRSYIEQANGYSTIANGFVAEANGRIAVARSFIEEATQRLVMSRGYAEEANGRMAEIDRYLSEVGARLAELDDYMEEADRYISLANSDRELSDRFRTEGLERRNEFWSILKDKSEYRKRTSTTAVRQPA
;
A
#
# COMPACT_ATOMS: atom_id res chain seq x y z
N MET A 1 -63.93 84.61 -13.95
CA MET A 1 -62.91 83.57 -14.19
C MET A 1 -63.47 82.26 -13.67
N ALA A 2 -63.72 81.29 -14.54
CA ALA A 2 -64.16 79.97 -14.11
C ALA A 2 -62.99 79.32 -13.36
N PHE A 3 -63.15 79.11 -12.06
CA PHE A 3 -62.21 78.31 -11.28
C PHE A 3 -62.17 76.92 -11.89
N SER A 4 -61.02 76.49 -12.42
CA SER A 4 -60.86 75.17 -13.02
C SER A 4 -61.12 74.11 -11.94
N THR A 5 -62.11 73.26 -12.17
CA THR A 5 -62.43 72.17 -11.26
C THR A 5 -61.30 71.14 -11.25
N ARG A 6 -60.55 71.05 -10.14
CA ARG A 6 -59.43 70.10 -9.99
C ARG A 6 -59.86 68.84 -9.23
N TYR A 7 -59.58 67.68 -9.82
CA TYR A 7 -59.73 66.35 -9.22
C TYR A 7 -58.35 65.79 -8.85
N ILE A 8 -58.30 64.65 -8.15
CA ILE A 8 -57.03 64.06 -7.68
C ILE A 8 -56.01 63.83 -8.81
N GLY A 9 -56.46 63.47 -10.01
CA GLY A 9 -55.58 63.29 -11.17
C GLY A 9 -54.83 64.57 -11.60
N ASN A 10 -55.41 65.76 -11.36
CA ASN A 10 -54.73 67.03 -11.62
C ASN A 10 -53.59 67.25 -10.62
N TYR A 11 -53.83 66.96 -9.34
CA TYR A 11 -52.80 67.03 -8.29
C TYR A 11 -51.67 66.03 -8.53
N GLN A 12 -52.00 64.79 -8.92
CA GLN A 12 -51.00 63.78 -9.29
C GLN A 12 -50.11 64.26 -10.45
N ALA A 13 -50.69 64.84 -11.49
CA ALA A 13 -49.92 65.33 -12.64
C ALA A 13 -49.00 66.50 -12.26
N GLU A 14 -49.49 67.44 -11.45
CA GLU A 14 -48.70 68.58 -10.98
C GLU A 14 -47.57 68.15 -10.04
N LEU A 15 -47.86 67.24 -9.09
CA LEU A 15 -46.86 66.67 -8.21
C LEU A 15 -45.78 65.91 -8.98
N ARG A 16 -46.16 65.13 -10.01
CA ARG A 16 -45.17 64.44 -10.86
C ARG A 16 -44.26 65.42 -11.59
N LEU A 17 -44.82 66.52 -12.09
CA LEU A 17 -44.03 67.55 -12.75
C LEU A 17 -43.05 68.22 -11.78
N ASP A 18 -43.54 68.62 -10.60
CA ASP A 18 -42.78 69.32 -9.57
C ASP A 18 -41.68 68.44 -8.93
N LEU A 19 -41.99 67.17 -8.69
CA LEU A 19 -41.04 66.17 -8.22
C LEU A 19 -40.12 65.65 -9.33
N LYS A 20 -40.25 66.16 -10.56
CA LYS A 20 -39.48 65.76 -11.75
C LYS A 20 -39.56 64.25 -12.02
N ASP A 21 -40.72 63.65 -11.76
CA ASP A 21 -40.98 62.23 -11.96
C ASP A 21 -41.45 61.92 -13.38
N GLY A 22 -40.66 61.13 -14.10
CA GLY A 22 -41.01 60.58 -15.42
C GLY A 22 -42.08 59.49 -15.40
N SER A 23 -42.75 59.24 -14.26
CA SER A 23 -43.84 58.28 -13.95
C SER A 23 -43.45 56.98 -13.23
N THR A 24 -42.18 56.81 -12.86
CA THR A 24 -41.66 55.54 -12.30
C THR A 24 -41.26 55.63 -10.84
N LEU A 25 -41.01 56.84 -10.31
CA LEU A 25 -40.40 56.99 -8.98
C LEU A 25 -41.45 57.00 -7.85
N TRP A 26 -42.62 57.59 -8.08
CA TRP A 26 -43.76 57.56 -7.16
C TRP A 26 -44.96 56.84 -7.76
N SER A 27 -45.62 55.99 -6.95
CA SER A 27 -46.90 55.41 -7.31
C SER A 27 -48.02 56.44 -7.13
N ASN A 28 -49.10 56.34 -7.90
CA ASN A 28 -50.27 57.21 -7.73
C ASN A 28 -50.83 57.13 -6.31
N TYR A 29 -50.79 55.94 -5.72
CA TYR A 29 -51.26 55.71 -4.36
C TYR A 29 -50.44 56.48 -3.30
N GLU A 30 -49.12 56.58 -3.44
CA GLU A 30 -48.30 57.39 -2.53
C GLU A 30 -48.54 58.89 -2.72
N LEU A 31 -48.77 59.34 -3.95
CA LEU A 31 -49.13 60.73 -4.23
C LEU A 31 -50.48 61.08 -3.61
N ASP A 32 -51.49 60.21 -3.74
CA ASP A 32 -52.83 60.40 -3.14
C ASP A 32 -52.77 60.50 -1.63
N ARG A 33 -52.00 59.60 -1.00
CA ARG A 33 -51.77 59.64 0.45
C ARG A 33 -51.08 60.93 0.87
N SER A 34 -50.13 61.42 0.07
CA SER A 34 -49.41 62.66 0.36
C SER A 34 -50.31 63.89 0.26
N VAL A 35 -51.21 63.93 -0.73
CA VAL A 35 -52.26 64.95 -0.85
C VAL A 35 -53.20 64.89 0.35
N GLN A 36 -53.69 63.70 0.73
CA GLN A 36 -54.55 63.54 1.90
C GLN A 36 -53.89 64.09 3.17
N ARG A 37 -52.62 63.77 3.41
CA ARG A 37 -51.88 64.28 4.59
C ARG A 37 -51.76 65.80 4.59
N ALA A 38 -51.49 66.42 3.44
CA ALA A 38 -51.45 67.87 3.32
C ALA A 38 -52.83 68.48 3.61
N VAL A 39 -53.92 67.86 3.15
CA VAL A 39 -55.29 68.30 3.43
C VAL A 39 -55.66 68.12 4.91
N ASP A 40 -55.20 67.05 5.56
CA ASP A 40 -55.41 66.84 6.99
C ASP A 40 -54.72 67.94 7.82
N ASP A 41 -53.50 68.32 7.46
CA ASP A 41 -52.78 69.40 8.14
C ASP A 41 -53.36 70.79 7.84
N LEU A 42 -53.84 71.01 6.61
CA LEU A 42 -54.67 72.17 6.30
C LEU A 42 -55.90 72.19 7.20
N SER A 43 -56.61 71.07 7.35
CA SER A 43 -57.81 70.97 8.18
C SER A 43 -57.53 71.24 9.66
N ARG A 44 -56.35 70.88 10.16
CA ARG A 44 -55.92 71.19 11.53
C ARG A 44 -55.59 72.67 11.73
N SER A 45 -55.01 73.31 10.72
CA SER A 45 -54.50 74.68 10.80
C SER A 45 -55.55 75.73 10.40
N TYR A 46 -56.40 75.37 9.44
CA TYR A 46 -57.42 76.20 8.82
C TYR A 46 -58.63 75.34 8.45
N PRO A 47 -59.44 74.89 9.43
CA PRO A 47 -60.63 74.10 9.15
C PRO A 47 -61.70 74.87 8.36
N LEU A 48 -62.61 74.13 7.74
CA LEU A 48 -63.71 74.62 6.91
C LEU A 48 -64.90 75.03 7.77
N GLU A 49 -65.39 76.24 7.57
CA GLU A 49 -66.62 76.72 8.23
C GLU A 49 -67.86 76.07 7.62
N ALA A 50 -68.76 75.60 8.47
CA ALA A 50 -70.02 74.97 8.10
C ALA A 50 -71.14 75.41 9.05
N VAL A 51 -72.37 75.27 8.57
CA VAL A 51 -73.59 75.59 9.32
C VAL A 51 -74.43 74.33 9.41
N TYR A 52 -74.95 74.06 10.61
CA TYR A 52 -75.94 73.02 10.84
C TYR A 52 -77.19 73.64 11.46
N GLU A 53 -78.32 73.42 10.81
CA GLU A 53 -79.62 73.91 11.25
C GLU A 53 -80.44 72.75 11.80
N HIS A 54 -81.01 72.93 12.98
CA HIS A 54 -81.88 71.96 13.62
C HIS A 54 -83.19 72.63 14.02
N THR A 55 -84.31 72.05 13.58
CA THR A 55 -85.63 72.43 14.08
C THR A 55 -85.92 71.64 15.35
N ILE A 56 -86.16 72.35 16.45
CA ILE A 56 -86.43 71.72 17.74
C ILE A 56 -87.83 71.09 17.67
N SER A 57 -87.89 69.78 17.83
CA SER A 57 -89.12 69.03 18.10
C SER A 57 -88.90 68.18 19.34
N TYR A 58 -89.80 68.30 20.31
CA TYR A 58 -89.70 67.61 21.61
C TYR A 58 -90.59 66.40 21.75
N THR A 59 -91.77 66.41 21.14
CA THR A 59 -92.77 65.37 21.37
C THR A 59 -92.63 64.29 20.31
N ILE A 60 -92.19 63.10 20.73
CA ILE A 60 -92.17 61.91 19.90
C ILE A 60 -93.39 61.08 20.28
N THR A 61 -94.32 60.93 19.35
CA THR A 61 -95.54 60.15 19.54
C THR A 61 -95.45 58.87 18.74
N GLY A 62 -95.52 57.73 19.43
CA GLY A 62 -95.62 56.41 18.80
C GLY A 62 -94.43 56.02 17.94
N GLU A 63 -93.19 56.20 18.41
CA GLU A 63 -92.02 55.63 17.73
C GLU A 63 -92.14 54.10 17.73
N ALA A 64 -92.22 53.52 16.53
CA ALA A 64 -92.29 52.08 16.37
C ALA A 64 -90.97 51.44 16.80
N SER A 65 -91.04 50.48 17.71
CA SER A 65 -89.90 49.75 18.22
C SER A 65 -90.20 48.25 18.33
N THR A 66 -89.17 47.43 18.20
CA THR A 66 -89.27 45.98 18.42
C THR A 66 -88.51 45.65 19.69
N ALA A 67 -89.17 44.96 20.62
CA ALA A 67 -88.60 44.60 21.92
C ALA A 67 -87.32 43.76 21.74
N PRO A 68 -86.20 44.16 22.38
CA PRO A 68 -84.96 43.40 22.32
C PRO A 68 -85.04 42.13 23.17
N ALA A 69 -84.10 41.20 23.00
CA ALA A 69 -83.96 40.06 23.92
C ALA A 69 -83.76 40.54 25.36
N ALA A 70 -84.30 39.81 26.35
CA ALA A 70 -84.19 40.20 27.75
C ALA A 70 -82.73 40.35 28.19
N GLY A 71 -82.41 41.47 28.86
CA GLY A 71 -81.04 41.82 29.24
C GLY A 71 -80.19 42.50 28.16
N THR A 72 -80.71 42.67 26.93
CA THR A 72 -80.09 43.49 25.87
C THR A 72 -80.86 44.81 25.70
N TYR A 73 -80.30 45.77 24.95
CA TYR A 73 -80.91 47.09 24.78
C TYR A 73 -81.40 47.31 23.35
N LYS A 74 -82.44 48.14 23.22
CA LYS A 74 -82.89 48.73 21.97
C LYS A 74 -82.71 50.25 22.02
N ALA A 75 -82.06 50.81 21.00
CA ALA A 75 -81.91 52.26 20.85
C ALA A 75 -83.17 52.86 20.20
N LEU A 76 -83.61 53.98 20.75
CA LEU A 76 -84.62 54.87 20.19
C LEU A 76 -83.94 55.89 19.28
N ALA A 77 -84.66 56.33 18.25
CA ALA A 77 -84.12 57.18 17.19
C ALA A 77 -83.79 58.60 17.69
N TYR A 78 -84.57 59.12 18.64
CA TYR A 78 -84.42 60.49 19.12
C TYR A 78 -83.96 60.55 20.57
N LYS A 79 -82.82 61.18 20.80
CA LYS A 79 -82.15 61.32 22.10
C LYS A 79 -81.64 62.77 22.25
N PRO A 80 -81.35 63.26 23.47
CA PRO A 80 -81.59 62.62 24.76
C PRO A 80 -83.06 62.73 25.19
N ILE A 81 -83.54 61.76 25.96
CA ILE A 81 -84.94 61.67 26.43
C ILE A 81 -85.09 62.38 27.77
N ARG A 82 -86.20 63.10 27.97
CA ARG A 82 -86.54 63.72 29.26
C ARG A 82 -86.86 62.61 30.26
N PRO A 83 -86.22 62.59 31.44
CA PRO A 83 -86.50 61.57 32.45
C PRO A 83 -87.98 61.48 32.79
N LYS A 84 -88.49 60.24 32.84
CA LYS A 84 -89.88 59.89 33.16
C LYS A 84 -90.94 60.42 32.19
N SER A 85 -90.57 60.77 30.97
CA SER A 85 -91.52 61.25 29.93
C SER A 85 -92.05 60.14 29.01
N GLU A 86 -91.44 58.97 29.07
CA GLU A 86 -91.72 57.85 28.19
C GLU A 86 -92.98 57.08 28.58
N THR A 87 -93.67 56.59 27.56
CA THR A 87 -94.82 55.68 27.65
C THR A 87 -94.62 54.62 26.57
N ILE A 88 -94.41 53.37 27.00
CA ILE A 88 -94.28 52.23 26.10
C ILE A 88 -95.62 51.49 26.08
N THR A 89 -96.17 51.30 24.89
CA THR A 89 -97.40 50.54 24.68
C THR A 89 -97.19 49.40 23.68
N ASN A 90 -98.10 48.44 23.65
CA ASN A 90 -98.15 47.48 22.54
C ASN A 90 -98.48 48.18 21.21
N ALA A 91 -98.31 47.49 20.08
CA ALA A 91 -98.58 48.05 18.75
C ALA A 91 -100.01 48.62 18.57
N ALA A 92 -100.98 48.14 19.34
CA ALA A 92 -102.37 48.61 19.32
C ALA A 92 -102.62 49.84 20.21
N GLY A 93 -101.64 50.26 21.02
CA GLY A 93 -101.78 51.36 22.00
C GLY A 93 -102.69 51.03 23.19
N THR A 94 -103.11 49.78 23.36
CA THR A 94 -104.13 49.37 24.35
C THR A 94 -103.52 48.96 25.69
N THR A 95 -102.31 48.41 25.70
CA THR A 95 -101.60 48.00 26.93
C THR A 95 -100.44 48.95 27.15
N THR A 96 -100.40 49.61 28.31
CA THR A 96 -99.27 50.46 28.72
C THR A 96 -98.39 49.70 29.69
N TYR A 97 -97.11 49.60 29.37
CA TYR A 97 -96.12 48.91 30.19
C TYR A 97 -95.48 49.85 31.21
N THR A 98 -95.07 49.30 32.35
CA THR A 98 -94.61 50.04 33.53
C THR A 98 -93.09 50.03 33.65
N ARG A 99 -92.47 51.22 33.69
CA ARG A 99 -91.03 51.37 33.97
C ARG A 99 -90.66 50.77 35.34
N GLY A 100 -89.59 49.99 35.38
CA GLY A 100 -89.08 49.31 36.57
C GLY A 100 -89.74 47.96 36.86
N THR A 101 -90.82 47.63 36.16
CA THR A 101 -91.47 46.30 36.20
C THR A 101 -91.32 45.59 34.86
N ASP A 102 -91.64 46.25 33.76
CA ASP A 102 -91.61 45.67 32.41
C ASP A 102 -90.35 46.05 31.63
N TYR A 103 -89.80 47.25 31.87
CA TYR A 103 -88.59 47.73 31.20
C TYR A 103 -87.80 48.71 32.08
N THR A 104 -86.53 48.92 31.73
CA THR A 104 -85.68 50.01 32.21
C THR A 104 -85.26 50.90 31.03
N ILE A 105 -84.89 52.14 31.29
CA ILE A 105 -84.51 53.10 30.24
C ILE A 105 -83.29 53.92 30.67
N ASP A 106 -82.33 54.04 29.76
CA ASP A 106 -81.23 54.99 29.77
C ASP A 106 -81.67 56.24 28.97
N TYR A 107 -82.00 57.28 29.72
CA TYR A 107 -82.51 58.53 29.17
C TYR A 107 -81.50 59.28 28.31
N MET A 108 -80.20 59.20 28.62
CA MET A 108 -79.20 59.97 27.89
C MET A 108 -78.89 59.32 26.54
N ASN A 109 -78.72 58.01 26.52
CA ASN A 109 -78.43 57.29 25.27
C ASN A 109 -79.69 56.89 24.49
N GLY A 110 -80.88 57.14 25.05
CA GLY A 110 -82.16 56.78 24.45
C GLY A 110 -82.31 55.27 24.28
N LYS A 111 -81.85 54.47 25.26
CA LYS A 111 -81.87 53.00 25.17
C LYS A 111 -82.84 52.43 26.19
N TYR A 112 -83.68 51.48 25.80
CA TYR A 112 -84.48 50.72 26.77
C TYR A 112 -84.12 49.23 26.75
N THR A 113 -84.29 48.58 27.89
CA THR A 113 -84.06 47.14 28.08
C THR A 113 -85.29 46.55 28.76
N ILE A 114 -85.79 45.45 28.23
CA ILE A 114 -86.92 44.73 28.83
C ILE A 114 -86.44 43.92 30.04
N ILE A 115 -87.29 43.82 31.05
CA ILE A 115 -87.02 43.04 32.26
C ILE A 115 -87.57 41.62 32.02
N SER A 116 -86.76 40.59 32.27
CA SER A 116 -87.12 39.19 31.97
C SER A 116 -88.34 38.67 32.72
N THR A 117 -88.70 39.30 33.85
CA THR A 117 -89.90 38.99 34.65
C THR A 117 -91.08 39.92 34.35
N GLY A 118 -90.92 40.83 33.39
CA GLY A 118 -91.94 41.77 32.94
C GLY A 118 -92.91 41.18 31.92
N SER A 119 -93.88 41.98 31.49
CA SER A 119 -94.96 41.60 30.58
C SER A 119 -94.62 41.80 29.09
N ILE A 120 -93.44 42.35 28.79
CA ILE A 120 -92.94 42.53 27.41
C ILE A 120 -92.10 41.31 27.04
N SER A 121 -92.46 40.64 25.95
CA SER A 121 -91.70 39.53 25.39
C SER A 121 -90.75 40.00 24.28
N GLU A 122 -89.71 39.22 24.00
CA GLU A 122 -88.81 39.47 22.87
C GLU A 122 -89.58 39.51 21.54
N ASN A 123 -89.23 40.43 20.65
CA ASN A 123 -89.89 40.68 19.36
C ASN A 123 -91.29 41.29 19.42
N ASP A 124 -91.81 41.62 20.60
CA ASP A 124 -93.05 42.37 20.70
C ASP A 124 -92.94 43.70 19.94
N SER A 125 -93.97 44.02 19.17
CA SER A 125 -94.09 45.31 18.48
C SER A 125 -94.64 46.34 19.47
N LEU A 126 -93.86 47.40 19.68
CA LEU A 126 -94.09 48.42 20.68
C LEU A 126 -94.24 49.80 20.01
N LEU A 127 -95.03 50.65 20.65
CA LEU A 127 -95.07 52.08 20.35
C LEU A 127 -94.52 52.83 21.56
N VAL A 128 -93.43 53.56 21.36
CA VAL A 128 -92.72 54.30 22.40
C VAL A 128 -92.96 55.79 22.18
N SER A 129 -93.76 56.41 23.05
CA SER A 129 -93.98 57.85 23.04
C SER A 129 -93.16 58.49 24.15
N TYR A 130 -92.49 59.61 23.90
CA TYR A 130 -91.65 60.27 24.90
C TYR A 130 -91.38 61.72 24.54
N THR A 131 -90.89 62.50 25.50
CA THR A 131 -90.45 63.87 25.28
C THR A 131 -88.93 63.93 25.28
N LYS A 132 -88.29 64.58 24.31
CA LYS A 132 -86.85 64.84 24.34
C LYS A 132 -86.49 65.85 25.44
N SER A 133 -85.25 65.82 25.90
CA SER A 133 -84.73 66.80 26.87
C SER A 133 -84.77 68.21 26.27
N ARG A 134 -85.36 69.17 27.00
CA ARG A 134 -85.45 70.58 26.59
C ARG A 134 -84.18 71.40 26.75
N LEU A 135 -83.05 70.74 27.03
CA LEU A 135 -81.79 71.40 27.34
C LEU A 135 -80.65 70.99 26.39
N GLY A 136 -80.82 69.88 25.67
CA GLY A 136 -79.76 69.27 24.86
C GLY A 136 -80.19 69.04 23.41
N ILE A 137 -79.22 69.16 22.51
CA ILE A 137 -79.35 68.93 21.07
C ILE A 137 -78.43 67.76 20.70
N ASP A 138 -78.94 66.84 19.88
CA ASP A 138 -78.15 65.73 19.33
C ASP A 138 -77.28 66.23 18.17
N LEU A 139 -75.97 66.07 18.30
CA LEU A 139 -74.97 66.41 17.30
C LEU A 139 -74.54 65.21 16.46
N SER A 140 -75.14 64.03 16.63
CA SER A 140 -74.74 62.80 15.91
C SER A 140 -74.65 62.99 14.39
N ALA A 141 -75.41 63.92 13.81
CA ALA A 141 -75.37 64.26 12.38
C ALA A 141 -74.08 64.97 11.92
N ILE A 142 -73.36 65.66 12.82
CA ILE A 142 -72.18 66.46 12.49
C ILE A 142 -70.94 66.09 13.30
N ILE A 143 -71.08 65.36 14.41
CA ILE A 143 -70.01 65.09 15.38
C ILE A 143 -68.82 64.36 14.76
N SER A 144 -69.05 63.48 13.76
CA SER A 144 -67.99 62.72 13.08
C SER A 144 -67.04 63.60 12.26
N ASN A 145 -67.49 64.80 11.89
CA ASN A 145 -66.73 65.77 11.12
C ASN A 145 -66.61 67.10 11.88
N LEU A 146 -66.85 67.13 13.20
CA LEU A 146 -66.77 68.33 14.00
C LEU A 146 -65.33 68.53 14.49
N VAL A 147 -64.66 69.58 14.04
CA VAL A 147 -63.40 70.03 14.63
C VAL A 147 -63.70 70.83 15.90
N ARG A 148 -64.61 71.80 15.82
CA ARG A 148 -65.02 72.63 16.95
C ARG A 148 -66.31 73.39 16.62
N VAL A 149 -67.18 73.65 17.60
CA VAL A 149 -68.26 74.62 17.44
C VAL A 149 -67.70 76.04 17.58
N VAL A 150 -68.04 76.93 16.64
CA VAL A 150 -67.59 78.33 16.67
C VAL A 150 -68.56 79.16 17.51
N ARG A 151 -69.86 79.06 17.22
CA ARG A 151 -70.93 79.77 17.92
C ARG A 151 -72.27 79.09 17.68
N VAL A 152 -73.22 79.33 18.58
CA VAL A 152 -74.58 78.79 18.52
C VAL A 152 -75.56 79.94 18.58
N GLU A 153 -76.47 80.02 17.61
CA GLU A 153 -77.55 81.00 17.56
C GLU A 153 -78.84 80.35 18.04
N TYR A 154 -79.44 80.93 19.08
CA TYR A 154 -80.71 80.44 19.62
C TYR A 154 -81.46 81.52 20.43
N PRO A 155 -82.76 81.77 20.12
CA PRO A 155 -83.48 81.26 18.94
C PRO A 155 -82.91 81.89 17.67
N ALA A 156 -82.84 81.10 16.60
CA ALA A 156 -82.38 81.59 15.31
C ALA A 156 -83.39 82.58 14.67
N ASP A 157 -82.92 83.33 13.67
CA ASP A 157 -83.70 84.31 12.90
C ASP A 157 -84.20 85.52 13.71
N GLN A 158 -83.57 85.80 14.86
CA GLN A 158 -83.83 87.03 15.60
C GLN A 158 -82.96 88.18 15.09
N VAL A 159 -83.53 89.39 15.06
CA VAL A 159 -82.79 90.62 14.74
C VAL A 159 -82.83 91.55 15.97
N PRO A 160 -81.68 91.86 16.60
CA PRO A 160 -80.32 91.38 16.29
C PRO A 160 -80.10 89.91 16.66
N GLN A 161 -79.16 89.25 15.95
CA GLN A 161 -78.81 87.85 16.19
C GLN A 161 -78.37 87.63 17.65
N GLN A 162 -78.85 86.54 18.24
CA GLN A 162 -78.54 86.18 19.63
C GLN A 162 -77.71 84.90 19.68
N PHE A 163 -76.49 85.02 20.23
CA PHE A 163 -75.61 83.87 20.44
C PHE A 163 -75.64 83.43 21.91
N VAL A 164 -75.74 82.11 22.10
CA VAL A 164 -75.84 81.48 23.42
C VAL A 164 -74.54 80.79 23.80
N SER A 165 -74.30 80.70 25.11
CA SER A 165 -73.26 79.81 25.63
C SER A 165 -73.66 78.35 25.41
N TYR A 166 -72.69 77.45 25.31
CA TYR A 166 -72.96 76.03 25.12
C TYR A 166 -71.88 75.17 25.79
N ASN A 167 -72.22 73.89 26.04
CA ASN A 167 -71.29 72.86 26.47
C ASN A 167 -71.54 71.60 25.65
N ILE A 168 -70.48 70.99 25.12
CA ILE A 168 -70.56 69.75 24.36
C ILE A 168 -70.09 68.62 25.25
N TRP A 169 -70.92 67.59 25.38
CA TRP A 169 -70.59 66.37 26.09
C TRP A 169 -71.03 65.16 25.28
N ASN A 170 -70.05 64.37 24.83
CA ASN A 170 -70.27 63.28 23.87
C ASN A 170 -71.00 63.80 22.61
N ASP A 171 -72.06 63.12 22.17
CA ASP A 171 -72.85 63.50 21.00
C ASP A 171 -73.85 64.63 21.28
N PHE A 172 -73.82 65.25 22.47
CA PHE A 172 -74.84 66.21 22.88
C PHE A 172 -74.27 67.60 23.11
N MET A 173 -75.00 68.60 22.65
CA MET A 173 -74.75 70.00 22.97
C MET A 173 -75.84 70.53 23.90
N TYR A 174 -75.43 70.99 25.07
CA TYR A 174 -76.30 71.67 26.02
C TYR A 174 -76.19 73.18 25.83
N ILE A 175 -77.30 73.84 25.55
CA ILE A 175 -77.35 75.29 25.38
C ILE A 175 -77.48 75.95 26.76
N GLY A 176 -76.52 76.79 27.13
CA GLY A 176 -76.49 77.52 28.38
C GLY A 176 -77.42 78.75 28.40
N SER A 177 -77.37 79.51 29.50
CA SER A 177 -78.17 80.73 29.64
C SER A 177 -77.68 81.84 28.69
N GLN A 178 -78.60 82.73 28.30
CA GLN A 178 -78.31 83.91 27.48
C GLN A 178 -77.48 84.97 28.24
N LYS A 179 -77.48 84.93 29.58
CA LYS A 179 -76.71 85.82 30.45
C LYS A 179 -75.93 85.03 31.51
N PRO A 180 -74.67 85.40 31.79
CA PRO A 180 -73.91 84.83 32.90
C PRO A 180 -74.65 85.02 34.23
N GLY A 181 -74.85 83.93 34.98
CA GLY A 181 -75.50 83.96 36.31
C GLY A 181 -77.01 83.68 36.32
N GLU A 182 -77.67 83.57 35.16
CA GLU A 182 -79.06 83.12 35.08
C GLU A 182 -79.14 81.58 34.96
N SER A 183 -80.24 81.00 35.45
CA SER A 183 -80.52 79.57 35.23
C SER A 183 -80.72 79.27 33.74
N GLN A 184 -80.27 78.11 33.31
CA GLN A 184 -80.45 77.62 31.94
C GLN A 184 -81.95 77.63 31.56
N LYS A 185 -82.29 78.33 30.48
CA LYS A 185 -83.66 78.37 29.95
C LYS A 185 -83.92 77.12 29.09
N GLN A 186 -85.12 76.54 29.22
CA GLN A 186 -85.54 75.44 28.33
C GLN A 186 -85.70 75.97 26.90
N LEU A 187 -85.29 75.17 25.91
CA LEU A 187 -85.57 75.53 24.51
C LEU A 187 -87.05 75.25 24.19
N ASN A 188 -87.61 76.05 23.29
CA ASN A 188 -89.01 75.96 22.90
C ASN A 188 -89.20 75.05 21.70
N ASP A 189 -90.37 74.41 21.63
CA ASP A 189 -90.77 73.56 20.52
C ASP A 189 -91.01 74.40 19.26
N GLY A 190 -90.60 73.91 18.09
CA GLY A 190 -90.74 74.60 16.81
C GLY A 190 -89.73 75.72 16.53
N GLU A 191 -88.86 76.05 17.48
CA GLU A 191 -87.78 77.03 17.25
C GLU A 191 -86.56 76.39 16.56
N HIS A 192 -85.78 77.21 15.87
CA HIS A 192 -84.56 76.80 15.17
C HIS A 192 -83.31 77.08 15.99
N VAL A 193 -82.37 76.15 15.93
CA VAL A 193 -81.00 76.33 16.42
C VAL A 193 -80.07 76.27 15.23
N VAL A 194 -79.20 77.27 15.12
CA VAL A 194 -78.16 77.32 14.09
C VAL A 194 -76.80 77.16 14.77
N ILE A 195 -76.07 76.11 14.39
CA ILE A 195 -74.74 75.80 14.89
C ILE A 195 -73.74 76.14 13.80
N TYR A 196 -72.89 77.14 14.08
CA TYR A 196 -71.74 77.45 13.25
C TYR A 196 -70.55 76.64 13.76
N TYR A 197 -69.94 75.82 12.91
CA TYR A 197 -68.87 74.90 13.31
C TYR A 197 -67.78 74.77 12.27
N ASP A 198 -66.60 74.38 12.74
CA ASP A 198 -65.43 74.03 11.96
C ASP A 198 -65.47 72.52 11.64
N LYS A 199 -65.23 72.13 10.39
CA LYS A 199 -65.10 70.73 9.95
C LYS A 199 -63.82 70.49 9.13
N PRO A 200 -63.34 69.25 8.99
CA PRO A 200 -62.21 68.96 8.11
C PRO A 200 -62.55 69.28 6.65
N HIS A 201 -61.52 69.62 5.88
CA HIS A 201 -61.64 69.73 4.45
C HIS A 201 -61.74 68.34 3.81
N THR A 202 -62.66 68.21 2.84
CA THR A 202 -62.67 67.07 1.92
C THR A 202 -61.49 67.20 0.95
N ALA A 203 -60.66 66.17 0.88
CA ALA A 203 -59.58 66.02 -0.08
C ALA A 203 -60.11 65.74 -1.50
N PRO A 204 -59.35 66.06 -2.55
CA PRO A 204 -59.75 65.73 -3.92
C PRO A 204 -59.78 64.20 -4.11
N LEU A 205 -60.82 63.70 -4.77
CA LEU A 205 -60.94 62.30 -5.20
C LEU A 205 -61.14 62.26 -6.73
N ALA A 206 -61.25 61.06 -7.30
CA ALA A 206 -61.47 60.88 -8.74
C ALA A 206 -62.76 61.54 -9.25
N SER A 207 -63.79 61.62 -8.39
CA SER A 207 -65.10 62.18 -8.72
C SER A 207 -65.56 63.28 -7.76
N THR A 208 -64.74 63.64 -6.76
CA THR A 208 -65.08 64.65 -5.74
C THR A 208 -64.06 65.77 -5.75
N VAL A 209 -64.55 67.00 -5.80
CA VAL A 209 -63.72 68.21 -5.78
C VAL A 209 -63.31 68.54 -4.35
N PRO A 210 -62.13 69.15 -4.15
CA PRO A 210 -61.72 69.56 -2.82
C PRO A 210 -62.66 70.64 -2.27
N SER A 211 -62.83 70.65 -0.95
CA SER A 211 -63.68 71.63 -0.26
C SER A 211 -62.95 72.94 0.09
N TYR A 212 -61.64 72.99 -0.10
CA TYR A 212 -60.83 74.18 0.12
C TYR A 212 -60.82 75.08 -1.13
N PRO A 213 -60.61 76.41 -0.99
CA PRO A 213 -60.55 77.31 -2.13
C PRO A 213 -59.37 77.00 -3.06
N ALA A 214 -59.55 77.20 -4.36
CA ALA A 214 -58.53 76.92 -5.39
C ALA A 214 -57.18 77.63 -5.18
N LEU A 215 -57.15 78.75 -4.44
CA LEU A 215 -55.90 79.43 -4.07
C LEU A 215 -55.00 78.60 -3.14
N LEU A 216 -55.54 77.55 -2.51
CA LEU A 216 -54.80 76.61 -1.67
C LEU A 216 -54.33 75.38 -2.44
N ASP A 217 -54.68 75.23 -3.72
CA ASP A 217 -54.27 74.09 -4.53
C ASP A 217 -52.74 73.97 -4.56
N GLU A 218 -52.03 75.09 -4.79
CA GLU A 218 -50.55 75.14 -4.80
C GLU A 218 -49.96 74.83 -3.41
N VAL A 219 -50.57 75.34 -2.34
CA VAL A 219 -50.13 75.06 -0.96
C VAL A 219 -50.27 73.58 -0.64
N ILE A 220 -51.37 72.95 -1.08
CA ILE A 220 -51.56 71.50 -0.94
C ILE A 220 -50.55 70.73 -1.78
N CYS A 221 -50.22 71.18 -3.00
CA CYS A 221 -49.16 70.57 -3.80
C CYS A 221 -47.79 70.67 -3.13
N ILE A 222 -47.41 71.81 -2.52
CA ILE A 222 -46.15 71.95 -1.76
C ILE A 222 -46.11 70.96 -0.59
N GLY A 223 -47.17 70.92 0.22
CA GLY A 223 -47.28 70.00 1.36
C GLY A 223 -47.26 68.53 0.94
N ALA A 224 -47.97 68.19 -0.14
CA ALA A 224 -48.00 66.84 -0.68
C ALA A 224 -46.65 66.43 -1.29
N GLY A 225 -45.96 67.33 -1.99
CA GLY A 225 -44.60 67.12 -2.48
C GLY A 225 -43.62 66.85 -1.33
N ALA A 226 -43.73 67.64 -0.25
CA ALA A 226 -42.94 67.43 0.96
C ALA A 226 -43.14 66.03 1.57
N TYR A 227 -44.40 65.60 1.71
CA TYR A 227 -44.71 64.27 2.23
C TYR A 227 -44.25 63.15 1.31
N ALA A 228 -44.41 63.29 -0.01
CA ALA A 228 -43.94 62.32 -0.99
C ALA A 228 -42.41 62.13 -0.95
N LEU A 229 -41.65 63.22 -0.78
CA LEU A 229 -40.19 63.20 -0.64
C LEU A 229 -39.74 62.55 0.67
N LEU A 230 -40.39 62.90 1.79
CA LEU A 230 -40.07 62.31 3.10
C LEU A 230 -40.36 60.80 3.14
N VAL A 231 -41.47 60.36 2.53
CA VAL A 231 -41.77 58.93 2.38
C VAL A 231 -40.71 58.25 1.50
N LYS A 232 -40.30 58.88 0.40
CA LYS A 232 -39.25 58.33 -0.47
C LYS A 232 -37.90 58.21 0.25
N ALA A 233 -37.55 59.20 1.05
CA ALA A 233 -36.34 59.17 1.88
C ALA A 233 -36.34 57.96 2.83
N LEU A 234 -37.48 57.68 3.47
CA LEU A 234 -37.63 56.51 4.35
C LEU A 234 -37.55 55.19 3.59
N GLN A 235 -38.07 55.11 2.35
CA GLN A 235 -37.96 53.92 1.51
C GLN A 235 -36.49 53.60 1.19
N TYR A 236 -35.71 54.60 0.78
CA TYR A 236 -34.27 54.41 0.52
C TYR A 236 -33.47 54.10 1.79
N GLU A 237 -33.84 54.68 2.93
CA GLU A 237 -33.23 54.32 4.22
C GLU A 237 -33.49 52.86 4.58
N HIS A 238 -34.72 52.37 4.37
CA HIS A 238 -35.05 50.96 4.58
C HIS A 238 -34.32 50.03 3.61
N GLN A 239 -34.20 50.43 2.34
CA GLN A 239 -33.46 49.65 1.35
C GLN A 239 -31.96 49.57 1.71
N SER A 240 -31.34 50.67 2.13
CA SER A 240 -29.96 50.70 2.62
C SER A 240 -29.73 49.76 3.82
N VAL A 241 -30.68 49.70 4.77
CA VAL A 241 -30.62 48.76 5.89
C VAL A 241 -30.72 47.32 5.40
N THR A 242 -31.58 47.05 4.41
CA THR A 242 -31.73 45.74 3.79
C THR A 242 -30.43 45.30 3.10
N ASP A 243 -29.82 46.18 2.32
CA ASP A 243 -28.57 45.90 1.61
C ASP A 243 -27.41 45.67 2.60
N LEU A 244 -27.33 46.44 3.69
CA LEU A 244 -26.36 46.16 4.76
C LEU A 244 -26.60 44.82 5.47
N ALA A 245 -27.84 44.37 5.60
CA ALA A 245 -28.14 43.05 6.13
C ALA A 245 -27.68 41.94 5.17
N SER A 246 -27.81 42.15 3.86
CA SER A 246 -27.27 41.26 2.83
C SER A 246 -25.74 41.22 2.86
N SER A 247 -25.07 42.38 2.96
CA SER A 247 -23.61 42.47 3.15
C SER A 247 -23.16 41.69 4.39
N ARG A 248 -23.85 41.86 5.53
CA ARG A 248 -23.55 41.11 6.76
C ARG A 248 -23.72 39.60 6.57
N THR A 249 -24.70 39.17 5.79
CA THR A 249 -24.93 37.75 5.48
C THR A 249 -23.77 37.19 4.66
N ALA A 250 -23.33 37.89 3.61
CA ALA A 250 -22.15 37.52 2.83
C ALA A 250 -20.88 37.45 3.71
N LEU A 251 -20.65 38.45 4.57
CA LEU A 251 -19.54 38.43 5.53
C LEU A 251 -19.64 37.29 6.55
N GLY A 252 -20.85 36.89 6.94
CA GLY A 252 -21.09 35.75 7.82
C GLY A 252 -20.62 34.42 7.23
N ASN A 253 -20.78 34.23 5.91
CA ASN A 253 -20.31 33.05 5.20
C ASN A 253 -18.77 32.93 5.22
N LEU A 254 -18.04 34.06 5.24
CA LEU A 254 -16.57 34.08 5.35
C LEU A 254 -16.08 33.38 6.62
N SER A 255 -16.80 33.51 7.74
CA SER A 255 -16.42 32.86 9.00
C SER A 255 -16.45 31.32 8.88
N GLY A 256 -17.42 30.79 8.14
CA GLY A 256 -17.51 29.36 7.86
C GLY A 256 -16.36 28.88 6.99
N ILE A 257 -16.04 29.62 5.94
CA ILE A 257 -14.92 29.34 5.04
C ILE A 257 -13.58 29.37 5.79
N HIS A 258 -13.33 30.41 6.58
CA HIS A 258 -12.11 30.54 7.38
C HIS A 258 -11.91 29.35 8.34
N THR A 259 -12.98 28.88 8.98
CA THR A 259 -12.95 27.69 9.84
C THR A 259 -12.58 26.43 9.05
N ALA A 260 -13.15 26.27 7.85
CA ALA A 260 -12.85 25.13 6.99
C ALA A 260 -11.42 25.15 6.45
N VAL A 261 -10.91 26.32 6.04
CA VAL A 261 -9.50 26.52 5.66
C VAL A 261 -8.57 26.18 6.82
N GLY A 262 -8.85 26.66 8.03
CA GLY A 262 -8.09 26.32 9.23
C GLY A 262 -8.06 24.81 9.50
N THR A 263 -9.19 24.12 9.31
CA THR A 263 -9.28 22.66 9.43
C THR A 263 -8.42 21.93 8.40
N ALA A 264 -8.46 22.36 7.14
CA ALA A 264 -7.65 21.78 6.07
C ALA A 264 -6.15 22.01 6.29
N LEU A 265 -5.75 23.22 6.71
CA LEU A 265 -4.37 23.53 7.09
C LEU A 265 -3.89 22.69 8.28
N GLY A 266 -4.75 22.46 9.28
CA GLY A 266 -4.41 21.57 10.40
C GLY A 266 -4.12 20.14 9.95
N LYS A 267 -4.87 19.61 8.98
CA LYS A 267 -4.60 18.29 8.38
C LYS A 267 -3.31 18.29 7.58
N LEU A 268 -3.05 19.35 6.81
CA LEU A 268 -1.81 19.53 6.06
C LEU A 268 -0.59 19.44 6.99
N THR A 269 -0.62 20.15 8.13
CA THR A 269 0.45 20.09 9.14
C THR A 269 0.66 18.66 9.66
N ALA A 270 -0.42 17.94 9.99
CA ALA A 270 -0.32 16.57 10.48
C ALA A 270 0.27 15.61 9.43
N ILE A 271 -0.09 15.75 8.16
CA ILE A 271 0.46 14.92 7.08
C ILE A 271 1.93 15.25 6.85
N HIS A 272 2.31 16.53 6.88
CA HIS A 272 3.71 16.95 6.73
C HIS A 272 4.61 16.31 7.78
N THR A 273 4.19 16.28 9.05
CA THR A 273 4.94 15.58 10.13
C THR A 273 5.14 14.09 9.82
N LEU A 274 4.16 13.45 9.19
CA LEU A 274 4.26 12.04 8.83
C LEU A 274 5.14 11.81 7.59
N VAL A 275 5.17 12.76 6.65
CA VAL A 275 6.12 12.77 5.54
C VAL A 275 7.55 12.90 6.06
N ASP A 276 7.80 13.84 6.98
CA ASP A 276 9.11 14.01 7.62
C ASP A 276 9.55 12.71 8.32
N ALA A 277 8.65 12.10 9.10
CA ALA A 277 8.94 10.83 9.77
C ALA A 277 9.24 9.69 8.79
N ALA A 278 8.57 9.64 7.63
CA ALA A 278 8.86 8.67 6.58
C ALA A 278 10.24 8.93 5.94
N PHE A 279 10.61 10.19 5.68
CA PHE A 279 11.94 10.53 5.17
C PHE A 279 13.06 10.22 6.18
N ASP A 280 12.83 10.41 7.47
CA ASP A 280 13.78 9.99 8.51
C ASP A 280 14.04 8.47 8.47
N LYS A 281 12.99 7.66 8.19
CA LYS A 281 13.14 6.22 7.99
C LYS A 281 13.91 5.89 6.72
N VAL A 282 13.63 6.57 5.60
CA VAL A 282 14.39 6.44 4.35
C VAL A 282 15.89 6.67 4.60
N THR A 283 16.23 7.78 5.26
CA THR A 283 17.61 8.12 5.62
C THR A 283 18.25 7.03 6.49
N THR A 284 17.53 6.55 7.51
CA THR A 284 18.00 5.48 8.40
C THR A 284 18.31 4.19 7.64
N TYR A 285 17.39 3.72 6.79
CA TYR A 285 17.58 2.46 6.06
C TYR A 285 18.67 2.56 4.98
N ILE A 286 18.89 3.74 4.40
CA ILE A 286 20.01 3.96 3.48
C ILE A 286 21.35 3.85 4.25
N ALA A 287 21.44 4.44 5.44
CA ALA A 287 22.65 4.33 6.28
C ALA A 287 22.90 2.89 6.75
N ASP A 288 21.85 2.14 7.11
CA ASP A 288 21.96 0.71 7.42
C ASP A 288 22.45 -0.10 6.21
N ALA A 289 21.93 0.19 5.01
CA ALA A 289 22.36 -0.47 3.78
C ALA A 289 23.82 -0.19 3.44
N ASP A 290 24.27 1.06 3.63
CA ASP A 290 25.66 1.48 3.45
C ASP A 290 26.59 0.75 4.42
N THR A 291 26.20 0.66 5.69
CA THR A 291 26.94 -0.10 6.71
C THR A 291 27.05 -1.59 6.35
N ALA A 292 25.97 -2.19 5.83
CA ALA A 292 26.00 -3.57 5.36
C ALA A 292 26.88 -3.75 4.11
N LEU A 293 26.91 -2.78 3.19
CA LEU A 293 27.81 -2.79 2.04
C LEU A 293 29.28 -2.67 2.45
N ASP A 294 29.61 -1.84 3.43
CA ASP A 294 30.97 -1.76 4.01
C ASP A 294 31.40 -3.08 4.65
N ALA A 295 30.47 -3.76 5.35
CA ALA A 295 30.70 -5.09 5.90
C ALA A 295 30.90 -6.15 4.80
N PHE A 296 30.13 -6.08 3.70
CA PHE A 296 30.32 -6.90 2.51
C PHE A 296 31.71 -6.71 1.90
N ILE A 297 32.12 -5.46 1.68
CA ILE A 297 33.44 -5.11 1.13
C ILE A 297 34.55 -5.67 2.02
N SER A 298 34.41 -5.52 3.33
CA SER A 298 35.37 -6.06 4.30
C SER A 298 35.43 -7.60 4.27
N ALA A 299 34.27 -8.27 4.21
CA ALA A 299 34.19 -9.73 4.17
C ALA A 299 34.77 -10.31 2.87
N ILE A 300 34.47 -9.69 1.72
CA ILE A 300 34.96 -10.15 0.42
C ILE A 300 36.46 -9.89 0.27
N ALA A 301 36.99 -8.78 0.79
CA ALA A 301 38.42 -8.49 0.79
C ALA A 301 39.24 -9.53 1.58
N ALA A 302 38.64 -10.18 2.58
CA ALA A 302 39.31 -11.20 3.36
C ALA A 302 39.36 -12.59 2.67
N ALA A 303 38.53 -12.84 1.65
CA ALA A 303 38.54 -14.10 0.92
C ALA A 303 39.82 -14.30 0.08
N PRO A 304 40.33 -13.29 -0.67
CA PRO A 304 41.65 -13.33 -1.30
C PRO A 304 42.78 -13.57 -0.29
N THR A 305 42.70 -13.03 0.93
CA THR A 305 43.71 -13.30 1.97
C THR A 305 43.72 -14.77 2.40
N ALA A 306 42.54 -15.41 2.51
CA ALA A 306 42.45 -16.84 2.77
C ALA A 306 42.96 -17.67 1.58
N LEU A 307 42.66 -17.25 0.35
CA LEU A 307 43.16 -17.92 -0.86
C LEU A 307 44.68 -17.73 -1.03
N ALA A 308 45.24 -16.59 -0.65
CA ALA A 308 46.69 -16.35 -0.65
C ALA A 308 47.45 -17.27 0.33
N LYS A 309 46.77 -17.84 1.35
CA LYS A 309 47.34 -18.91 2.17
C LYS A 309 47.52 -20.19 1.36
N VAL A 310 46.63 -20.49 0.41
CA VAL A 310 46.80 -21.58 -0.56
C VAL A 310 48.06 -21.33 -1.38
N ASP A 311 48.21 -20.13 -1.95
CA ASP A 311 49.40 -19.79 -2.75
C ASP A 311 50.69 -19.84 -1.92
N THR A 312 50.68 -19.34 -0.68
CA THR A 312 51.86 -19.37 0.20
C THR A 312 52.23 -20.79 0.61
N TYR A 313 51.23 -21.60 0.98
CA TYR A 313 51.42 -22.98 1.40
C TYR A 313 51.83 -23.86 0.22
N LEU A 314 51.26 -23.63 -0.97
CA LEU A 314 51.67 -24.26 -2.23
C LEU A 314 53.02 -23.75 -2.73
N ALA A 315 53.41 -22.50 -2.49
CA ALA A 315 54.71 -21.97 -2.88
C ALA A 315 55.84 -22.55 -2.02
N GLY A 316 55.63 -22.65 -0.70
CA GLY A 316 56.52 -23.40 0.20
C GLY A 316 56.56 -24.89 -0.13
N ALA A 317 55.43 -25.44 -0.58
CA ALA A 317 55.38 -26.77 -1.16
C ALA A 317 55.95 -26.82 -2.59
N SER A 318 56.09 -25.75 -3.37
CA SER A 318 56.39 -25.88 -4.82
C SER A 318 57.84 -26.27 -5.09
N GLU A 319 58.79 -25.75 -4.30
CA GLU A 319 60.18 -26.21 -4.34
C GLU A 319 60.30 -27.60 -3.71
N SER A 320 59.61 -27.89 -2.60
CA SER A 320 59.64 -29.23 -1.99
C SER A 320 58.89 -30.28 -2.81
N THR A 321 57.85 -29.91 -3.55
CA THR A 321 56.96 -30.79 -4.34
C THR A 321 57.53 -30.95 -5.74
N LYS A 322 58.16 -29.93 -6.33
CA LYS A 322 59.03 -30.12 -7.51
C LYS A 322 60.24 -30.97 -7.16
N ALA A 323 60.88 -30.74 -6.00
CA ALA A 323 61.96 -31.60 -5.52
C ALA A 323 61.46 -33.02 -5.21
N GLN A 324 60.30 -33.18 -4.58
CA GLN A 324 59.71 -34.49 -4.29
C GLN A 324 59.22 -35.18 -5.56
N LEU A 325 58.67 -34.47 -6.55
CA LEU A 325 58.27 -35.05 -7.84
C LEU A 325 59.49 -35.39 -8.69
N ALA A 326 60.54 -34.57 -8.65
CA ALA A 326 61.84 -34.89 -9.24
C ALA A 326 62.45 -36.10 -8.55
N LEU A 327 62.42 -36.17 -7.21
CA LEU A 327 62.85 -37.33 -6.44
C LEU A 327 62.00 -38.56 -6.74
N ILE A 328 60.67 -38.45 -6.83
CA ILE A 328 59.76 -39.53 -7.24
C ILE A 328 60.12 -40.00 -8.65
N THR A 329 60.37 -39.08 -9.58
CA THR A 329 60.73 -39.41 -10.96
C THR A 329 62.12 -40.08 -11.01
N THR A 330 63.09 -39.57 -10.27
CA THR A 330 64.44 -40.11 -10.15
C THR A 330 64.44 -41.47 -9.43
N PHE A 331 63.65 -41.64 -8.37
CA PHE A 331 63.51 -42.90 -7.65
C PHE A 331 62.73 -43.93 -8.45
N ALA A 332 61.69 -43.53 -9.18
CA ALA A 332 60.93 -44.40 -10.07
C ALA A 332 61.79 -44.83 -11.28
N ALA A 333 62.56 -43.90 -11.87
CA ALA A 333 63.54 -44.23 -12.91
C ALA A 333 64.61 -45.17 -12.36
N GLY A 334 65.17 -44.87 -11.19
CA GLY A 334 66.15 -45.72 -10.54
C GLY A 334 65.60 -47.10 -10.14
N LEU A 335 64.34 -47.19 -9.71
CA LEU A 335 63.65 -48.45 -9.42
C LEU A 335 63.45 -49.25 -10.71
N ARG A 336 63.02 -48.60 -11.79
CA ARG A 336 62.89 -49.24 -13.11
C ARG A 336 64.23 -49.76 -13.61
N THR A 337 65.29 -48.97 -13.50
CA THR A 337 66.66 -49.39 -13.84
C THR A 337 67.10 -50.55 -12.98
N ALA A 338 66.94 -50.50 -11.65
CA ALA A 338 67.31 -51.59 -10.76
C ALA A 338 66.51 -52.88 -11.03
N ALA A 339 65.21 -52.75 -11.32
CA ALA A 339 64.36 -53.89 -11.68
C ALA A 339 64.76 -54.49 -13.04
N LEU A 340 65.05 -53.66 -14.04
CA LEU A 340 65.57 -54.12 -15.33
C LEU A 340 66.92 -54.80 -15.17
N THR A 341 67.86 -54.21 -14.42
CA THR A 341 69.16 -54.83 -14.14
C THR A 341 69.01 -56.16 -13.40
N ALA A 342 68.06 -56.29 -12.47
CA ALA A 342 67.79 -57.55 -11.79
C ALA A 342 67.19 -58.61 -12.75
N VAL A 343 66.30 -58.21 -13.66
CA VAL A 343 65.73 -59.08 -14.70
C VAL A 343 66.80 -59.49 -15.72
N ASP A 344 67.61 -58.56 -16.18
CA ASP A 344 68.71 -58.82 -17.11
C ASP A 344 69.73 -59.77 -16.48
N ALA A 345 70.09 -59.57 -15.21
CA ALA A 345 70.95 -60.50 -14.47
C ALA A 345 70.33 -61.90 -14.33
N ALA A 346 69.01 -62.00 -14.17
CA ALA A 346 68.31 -63.28 -14.14
C ALA A 346 68.23 -63.95 -15.52
N ASN A 347 68.10 -63.18 -16.60
CA ASN A 347 68.13 -63.69 -17.97
C ASN A 347 69.55 -64.13 -18.37
N THR A 348 70.57 -63.33 -18.05
CA THR A 348 71.97 -63.73 -18.22
C THR A 348 72.29 -65.01 -17.44
N TYR A 349 71.69 -65.20 -16.26
CA TYR A 349 71.81 -66.45 -15.52
C TYR A 349 71.21 -67.65 -16.27
N LEU A 350 70.01 -67.49 -16.83
CA LEU A 350 69.37 -68.54 -17.63
C LEU A 350 70.21 -68.87 -18.88
N ASP A 351 70.77 -67.85 -19.52
CA ASP A 351 71.63 -68.00 -20.70
C ASP A 351 73.00 -68.63 -20.34
N GLU A 352 73.63 -68.27 -19.21
CA GLU A 352 74.86 -68.90 -18.72
C GLU A 352 74.63 -70.38 -18.39
N VAL A 353 73.51 -70.73 -17.74
CA VAL A 353 73.16 -72.12 -17.42
C VAL A 353 72.97 -72.94 -18.70
N ASP A 354 72.33 -72.37 -19.73
CA ASP A 354 72.12 -73.03 -21.02
C ASP A 354 73.44 -73.20 -21.81
N THR A 355 74.19 -72.11 -21.99
CA THR A 355 75.35 -72.07 -22.89
C THR A 355 76.67 -72.53 -22.28
N THR A 356 76.85 -72.34 -20.97
CA THR A 356 78.15 -72.58 -20.30
C THR A 356 78.09 -73.85 -19.47
N ASP A 357 77.02 -74.05 -18.71
CA ASP A 357 76.93 -75.19 -17.81
C ASP A 357 76.37 -76.43 -18.49
N LEU A 358 75.28 -76.33 -19.27
CA LEU A 358 74.66 -77.46 -19.97
C LEU A 358 75.42 -77.86 -21.23
N GLN A 359 75.67 -76.93 -22.16
CA GLN A 359 76.46 -77.22 -23.37
C GLN A 359 77.94 -77.53 -23.03
N GLY A 360 78.51 -76.89 -22.01
CA GLY A 360 79.85 -77.22 -21.53
C GLY A 360 79.94 -78.62 -20.91
N ALA A 361 78.91 -79.06 -20.17
CA ALA A 361 78.84 -80.44 -19.68
C ALA A 361 78.73 -81.46 -20.82
N GLU A 362 78.02 -81.12 -21.89
CA GLU A 362 77.89 -81.96 -23.09
C GLU A 362 79.21 -82.06 -23.88
N ALA A 363 79.95 -80.95 -24.01
CA ALA A 363 81.27 -80.92 -24.66
C ALA A 363 82.34 -81.69 -23.86
N VAL A 364 82.35 -81.55 -22.53
CA VAL A 364 83.27 -82.31 -21.66
C VAL A 364 82.93 -83.80 -21.69
N TRP A 365 81.64 -84.18 -21.75
CA TRP A 365 81.25 -85.58 -21.92
C TRP A 365 81.73 -86.14 -23.26
N ALA A 366 81.61 -85.38 -24.34
CA ALA A 366 82.08 -85.79 -25.66
C ALA A 366 83.60 -85.97 -25.74
N ASP A 367 84.38 -85.03 -25.17
CA ASP A 367 85.85 -85.09 -25.20
C ASP A 367 86.42 -86.19 -24.28
N GLU A 368 85.85 -86.40 -23.09
CA GLU A 368 86.34 -87.41 -22.16
C GLU A 368 86.01 -88.84 -22.64
N VAL A 369 84.84 -89.03 -23.27
CA VAL A 369 84.50 -90.29 -23.95
C VAL A 369 85.47 -90.56 -25.11
N LYS A 370 85.85 -89.53 -25.87
CA LYS A 370 86.88 -89.62 -26.92
C LYS A 370 88.26 -89.98 -26.37
N HIS A 371 88.66 -89.38 -25.25
CA HIS A 371 89.94 -89.65 -24.62
C HIS A 371 90.03 -91.08 -24.08
N ILE A 372 88.97 -91.59 -23.44
CA ILE A 372 88.89 -92.96 -22.93
C ILE A 372 88.92 -93.99 -24.08
N LEU A 373 88.23 -93.70 -25.20
CA LEU A 373 88.23 -94.56 -26.39
C LEU A 373 89.60 -94.59 -27.09
N THR A 374 90.35 -93.48 -27.06
CA THR A 374 91.66 -93.38 -27.71
C THR A 374 92.77 -94.08 -26.91
N GLU A 375 92.77 -93.98 -25.58
CA GLU A 375 93.75 -94.67 -24.73
C GLU A 375 93.52 -96.19 -24.64
N ALA A 376 92.29 -96.67 -24.87
CA ALA A 376 91.98 -98.10 -24.90
C ALA A 376 92.46 -98.82 -26.17
N GLY A 377 92.96 -98.10 -27.19
CA GLY A 377 93.60 -98.70 -28.38
C GLY A 377 92.66 -99.51 -29.27
N ILE A 378 91.37 -99.16 -29.34
CA ILE A 378 90.34 -99.84 -30.14
C ILE A 378 90.20 -99.14 -31.50
N PRO A 379 90.67 -99.70 -32.62
CA PRO A 379 90.45 -99.11 -33.95
C PRO A 379 88.97 -99.28 -34.35
N ASN A 380 88.37 -98.23 -34.91
CA ASN A 380 87.01 -98.18 -35.48
C ASN A 380 85.84 -98.14 -34.48
N ALA A 381 86.00 -97.42 -33.36
CA ALA A 381 84.90 -97.16 -32.43
C ALA A 381 83.81 -96.19 -32.95
N GLU A 382 84.09 -95.39 -33.99
CA GLU A 382 83.07 -94.56 -34.67
C GLU A 382 82.00 -95.44 -35.36
N ASP A 383 82.38 -96.57 -35.98
CA ASP A 383 81.43 -97.51 -36.61
C ASP A 383 80.54 -98.25 -35.59
N PHE A 384 80.99 -98.41 -34.34
CA PHE A 384 80.25 -99.14 -33.30
C PHE A 384 79.22 -98.26 -32.57
N LEU A 385 79.34 -96.94 -32.65
CA LEU A 385 78.36 -95.98 -32.10
C LEU A 385 77.34 -95.52 -33.15
N GLU A 386 77.62 -95.71 -34.45
CA GLU A 386 76.70 -95.42 -35.56
C GLU A 386 75.93 -96.67 -36.07
N SER A 387 76.33 -97.89 -35.70
CA SER A 387 75.64 -99.16 -36.06
C SER A 387 74.72 -99.73 -34.97
N GLY A 388 74.34 -98.92 -33.98
CA GLY A 388 73.44 -99.28 -32.89
C GLY A 388 71.98 -99.55 -33.28
N ASP A 389 71.71 -100.02 -34.51
CA ASP A 389 70.35 -100.44 -34.89
C ASP A 389 70.25 -101.63 -35.88
N ASP A 390 71.29 -102.41 -36.22
CA ASP A 390 71.03 -103.65 -36.99
C ASP A 390 72.01 -104.83 -36.78
N SER A 391 71.44 -105.93 -36.27
CA SER A 391 71.76 -107.34 -36.58
C SER A 391 73.22 -107.84 -36.51
N ILE A 392 73.54 -108.53 -35.40
CA ILE A 392 74.67 -109.45 -35.24
C ILE A 392 74.71 -110.50 -36.39
N ASP A 393 75.77 -110.49 -37.20
CA ASP A 393 76.05 -111.49 -38.23
C ASP A 393 76.47 -112.84 -37.60
N ILE A 394 75.48 -113.69 -37.35
CA ILE A 394 75.62 -115.06 -36.83
C ILE A 394 76.53 -115.93 -37.72
N SER A 395 76.73 -115.58 -39.00
CA SER A 395 77.54 -116.35 -39.95
C SER A 395 79.02 -116.40 -39.55
N SER A 396 79.56 -115.29 -39.03
CA SER A 396 80.94 -115.16 -38.55
C SER A 396 81.24 -116.05 -37.34
N ILE A 397 80.23 -116.29 -36.50
CA ILE A 397 80.33 -117.16 -35.33
C ILE A 397 80.23 -118.63 -35.75
N LEU A 398 79.34 -118.97 -36.70
CA LEU A 398 79.22 -120.35 -37.21
C LEU A 398 80.52 -120.82 -37.89
N THR A 399 81.19 -119.98 -38.69
CA THR A 399 82.45 -120.36 -39.36
C THR A 399 83.57 -120.67 -38.36
N LYS A 400 83.62 -119.97 -37.21
CA LYS A 400 84.59 -120.25 -36.15
C LYS A 400 84.29 -121.55 -35.40
N VAL A 401 83.01 -121.91 -35.26
CA VAL A 401 82.58 -123.17 -34.64
C VAL A 401 82.84 -124.37 -35.57
N GLU A 402 82.61 -124.23 -36.87
CA GLU A 402 82.93 -125.27 -37.86
C GLU A 402 84.44 -125.54 -37.94
N THR A 403 85.26 -124.49 -37.90
CA THR A 403 86.73 -124.61 -37.89
C THR A 403 87.25 -125.31 -36.62
N ALA A 404 86.55 -125.17 -35.48
CA ALA A 404 86.89 -125.85 -34.24
C ALA A 404 86.49 -127.34 -34.25
N LEU A 405 85.36 -127.67 -34.89
CA LEU A 405 84.89 -129.05 -35.04
C LEU A 405 85.79 -129.89 -35.96
N ASP A 406 86.33 -129.31 -37.03
CA ASP A 406 87.30 -129.99 -37.93
C ASP A 406 88.63 -130.33 -37.24
N LYS A 407 89.09 -129.47 -36.31
CA LYS A 407 90.29 -129.75 -35.51
C LYS A 407 90.09 -130.93 -34.56
N ILE A 408 88.92 -131.03 -33.94
CA ILE A 408 88.57 -132.13 -33.04
C ILE A 408 88.47 -133.46 -33.81
N ALA A 409 87.90 -133.45 -35.02
CA ALA A 409 87.83 -134.64 -35.88
C ALA A 409 89.23 -135.16 -36.29
N THR A 410 90.19 -134.26 -36.49
CA THR A 410 91.58 -134.59 -36.88
C THR A 410 92.36 -135.25 -35.72
N GLU A 411 92.15 -134.79 -34.48
CA GLU A 411 92.81 -135.37 -33.30
C GLU A 411 92.26 -136.76 -32.91
N VAL A 412 90.97 -137.00 -33.13
CA VAL A 412 90.34 -138.31 -32.90
C VAL A 412 90.84 -139.38 -33.89
N ALA A 413 91.19 -138.99 -35.13
CA ALA A 413 91.81 -139.89 -36.11
C ALA A 413 93.24 -140.30 -35.72
N ALA A 414 94.01 -139.40 -35.09
CA ALA A 414 95.37 -139.69 -34.60
C ALA A 414 95.35 -140.68 -33.42
N GLY A 415 94.41 -140.54 -32.49
CA GLY A 415 94.24 -141.45 -31.35
C GLY A 415 93.91 -142.90 -31.76
N LYS A 416 93.18 -143.08 -32.86
CA LYS A 416 92.84 -144.42 -33.40
C LYS A 416 94.05 -145.16 -33.99
N SER A 417 95.04 -144.45 -34.52
CA SER A 417 96.27 -145.02 -35.08
C SER A 417 97.23 -145.55 -33.99
N TYR A 418 97.33 -144.83 -32.87
CA TYR A 418 98.16 -145.24 -31.73
C TYR A 418 97.63 -146.51 -31.03
N LEU A 419 96.31 -146.68 -30.97
CA LEU A 419 95.68 -147.89 -30.44
C LEU A 419 95.92 -149.13 -31.33
N GLY A 420 96.00 -148.98 -32.66
CA GLY A 420 96.29 -150.09 -33.57
C GLY A 420 97.73 -150.61 -33.51
N THR A 421 98.68 -149.77 -33.08
CA THR A 421 100.10 -150.14 -32.98
C THR A 421 100.40 -150.85 -31.65
N GLY A 422 99.69 -150.48 -30.57
CA GLY A 422 99.79 -151.15 -29.27
C GLY A 422 99.28 -152.59 -29.28
N ASP A 423 98.22 -152.87 -30.06
CA ASP A 423 97.56 -154.19 -30.06
C ASP A 423 98.38 -155.29 -30.78
N SER A 424 99.22 -154.89 -31.74
CA SER A 424 100.12 -155.80 -32.47
C SER A 424 101.29 -156.30 -31.61
N LEU A 425 101.72 -155.51 -30.62
CA LEU A 425 102.85 -155.86 -29.75
C LEU A 425 102.46 -156.74 -28.55
N ILE A 426 101.18 -156.75 -28.15
CA ILE A 426 100.69 -157.61 -27.07
C ILE A 426 100.58 -159.08 -27.48
N ASN A 427 100.33 -159.39 -28.75
CA ASN A 427 100.13 -160.76 -29.22
C ASN A 427 101.40 -161.51 -29.70
N LYS A 428 102.59 -161.07 -29.27
CA LYS A 428 103.83 -161.84 -29.50
C LYS A 428 104.52 -162.38 -28.24
N VAL A 429 103.92 -162.28 -27.06
CA VAL A 429 104.68 -162.50 -25.81
C VAL A 429 104.56 -163.91 -25.21
N ASN A 430 104.00 -164.91 -25.91
CA ASN A 430 103.89 -166.26 -25.31
C ASN A 430 104.51 -167.47 -26.03
N VAL A 431 105.19 -167.36 -27.18
CA VAL A 431 106.07 -168.47 -27.63
C VAL A 431 107.20 -168.03 -28.58
N GLY A 432 108.46 -168.10 -28.13
CA GLY A 432 109.65 -168.28 -29.01
C GLY A 432 110.71 -167.16 -29.07
N GLU A 433 111.79 -167.37 -28.31
CA GLU A 433 113.18 -166.90 -28.44
C GLU A 433 113.52 -165.42 -28.74
N ASN A 434 114.25 -164.81 -27.79
CA ASN A 434 115.08 -163.59 -27.85
C ASN A 434 114.60 -162.38 -27.02
N VAL A 435 114.35 -162.65 -25.73
CA VAL A 435 113.95 -161.73 -24.64
C VAL A 435 114.87 -160.50 -24.46
N PRO A 436 116.19 -160.52 -24.73
CA PRO A 436 117.04 -159.34 -24.52
C PRO A 436 116.86 -158.19 -25.54
N GLY A 437 116.31 -158.46 -26.74
CA GLY A 437 116.09 -157.42 -27.76
C GLY A 437 114.84 -156.58 -27.51
N LEU A 438 113.77 -157.22 -27.04
CA LEU A 438 112.45 -156.60 -26.84
C LEU A 438 112.38 -155.71 -25.58
N TYR A 439 113.22 -155.97 -24.56
CA TYR A 439 113.32 -155.13 -23.37
C TYR A 439 114.04 -153.79 -23.61
N ARG A 440 114.82 -153.66 -24.68
CA ARG A 440 115.56 -152.43 -24.99
C ARG A 440 114.70 -151.39 -25.71
N GLU A 441 113.73 -151.85 -26.51
CA GLU A 441 112.86 -150.99 -27.33
C GLU A 441 111.62 -150.50 -26.55
N TYR A 442 111.16 -151.26 -25.54
CA TYR A 442 110.13 -150.81 -24.60
C TYR A 442 110.66 -149.73 -23.61
N ALA A 443 111.93 -149.83 -23.20
CA ALA A 443 112.52 -148.92 -22.22
C ALA A 443 112.86 -147.52 -22.78
N SER A 444 113.12 -147.36 -24.08
CA SER A 444 113.37 -146.02 -24.65
C SER A 444 112.09 -145.22 -24.87
N VAL A 445 110.98 -145.88 -25.23
CA VAL A 445 109.68 -145.20 -25.45
C VAL A 445 109.07 -144.72 -24.13
N GLN A 446 109.34 -145.39 -23.01
CA GLN A 446 108.82 -144.96 -21.70
C GLN A 446 109.62 -143.79 -21.09
N ALA A 447 110.89 -143.60 -21.46
CA ALA A 447 111.73 -142.54 -20.89
C ALA A 447 111.42 -141.14 -21.46
N ASP A 448 110.99 -141.03 -22.72
CA ASP A 448 110.62 -139.74 -23.33
C ASP A 448 109.19 -139.27 -22.97
N GLY A 449 108.30 -140.19 -22.54
CA GLY A 449 106.92 -139.85 -22.17
C GLY A 449 106.76 -139.16 -20.82
N VAL A 450 107.63 -139.44 -19.84
CA VAL A 450 107.48 -138.93 -18.47
C VAL A 450 108.09 -137.53 -18.29
N ALA A 451 109.07 -137.13 -19.11
CA ALA A 451 109.69 -135.80 -19.03
C ALA A 451 108.82 -134.66 -19.63
N ALA A 452 107.86 -134.97 -20.51
CA ALA A 452 106.96 -133.98 -21.11
C ALA A 452 105.79 -133.58 -20.20
N GLY A 453 105.26 -134.51 -19.39
CA GLY A 453 104.09 -134.27 -18.52
C GLY A 453 104.35 -133.23 -17.42
N TYR A 454 105.52 -133.25 -16.79
CA TYR A 454 105.83 -132.33 -15.68
C TYR A 454 106.10 -130.87 -16.13
N ARG A 455 106.37 -130.61 -17.42
CA ARG A 455 106.50 -129.24 -17.94
C ARG A 455 105.16 -128.57 -18.21
N TRP A 456 104.10 -129.35 -18.47
CA TRP A 456 102.79 -128.82 -18.81
C TRP A 456 101.97 -128.42 -17.56
N GLU A 457 102.06 -129.21 -16.48
CA GLU A 457 101.30 -128.93 -15.25
C GLU A 457 101.85 -127.72 -14.45
N ALA A 458 103.14 -127.41 -14.56
CA ALA A 458 103.74 -126.21 -13.98
C ALA A 458 103.38 -124.93 -14.75
N ALA A 459 103.19 -125.00 -16.07
CA ALA A 459 102.81 -123.86 -16.90
C ALA A 459 101.34 -123.43 -16.68
N GLU A 460 100.44 -124.37 -16.41
CA GLU A 460 99.01 -124.09 -16.27
C GLU A 460 98.65 -123.45 -14.91
N ARG A 461 99.37 -123.80 -13.83
CA ARG A 461 99.18 -123.15 -12.51
C ARG A 461 99.70 -121.70 -12.47
N VAL A 462 100.71 -121.36 -13.26
CA VAL A 462 101.21 -119.98 -13.40
C VAL A 462 100.28 -119.12 -14.24
N ASN A 463 99.64 -119.67 -15.28
CA ASN A 463 98.72 -118.92 -16.13
C ASN A 463 97.40 -118.56 -15.42
N LYS A 464 96.87 -119.45 -14.56
CA LYS A 464 95.67 -119.14 -13.76
C LYS A 464 95.89 -118.06 -12.70
N ALA A 465 97.07 -118.02 -12.07
CA ALA A 465 97.41 -116.97 -11.09
C ALA A 465 97.60 -115.59 -11.74
N ARG A 466 98.12 -115.53 -12.98
CA ARG A 466 98.34 -114.27 -13.71
C ARG A 466 97.03 -113.61 -14.18
N VAL A 467 96.04 -114.41 -14.59
CA VAL A 467 94.73 -113.90 -15.03
C VAL A 467 93.91 -113.33 -13.87
N GLN A 468 94.00 -113.92 -12.67
CA GLN A 468 93.30 -113.40 -11.48
C GLN A 468 93.93 -112.12 -10.90
N GLN A 469 95.25 -111.94 -11.05
CA GLN A 469 95.92 -110.70 -10.65
C GLN A 469 95.62 -109.53 -11.62
N GLN A 470 95.55 -109.79 -12.94
CA GLN A 470 95.19 -108.77 -13.93
C GLN A 470 93.74 -108.29 -13.78
N GLN A 471 92.78 -109.18 -13.47
CA GLN A 471 91.39 -108.77 -13.23
C GLN A 471 91.23 -107.93 -11.96
N ALA A 472 91.95 -108.22 -10.87
CA ALA A 472 91.87 -107.42 -9.64
C ALA A 472 92.48 -106.01 -9.77
N GLU A 473 93.49 -105.84 -10.62
CA GLU A 473 94.14 -104.55 -10.89
C GLU A 473 93.33 -103.65 -11.83
N GLU A 474 92.61 -104.23 -12.79
CA GLU A 474 91.66 -103.49 -13.63
C GLU A 474 90.45 -102.98 -12.84
N TYR A 475 89.88 -103.79 -11.93
CA TYR A 475 88.78 -103.35 -11.07
C TYR A 475 89.21 -102.26 -10.07
N ARG A 476 90.47 -102.28 -9.58
CA ARG A 476 90.98 -101.22 -8.69
C ARG A 476 91.17 -99.90 -9.43
N LYS A 477 91.70 -99.92 -10.66
CA LYS A 477 91.81 -98.71 -11.50
C LYS A 477 90.45 -98.14 -11.88
N TYR A 478 89.47 -98.99 -12.19
CA TYR A 478 88.12 -98.54 -12.50
C TYR A 478 87.43 -97.88 -11.29
N ALA A 479 87.65 -98.42 -10.08
CA ALA A 479 87.12 -97.86 -8.83
C ALA A 479 87.82 -96.55 -8.40
N GLU A 480 89.12 -96.39 -8.65
CA GLU A 480 89.85 -95.15 -8.36
C GLU A 480 89.39 -94.00 -9.29
N VAL A 481 89.21 -94.27 -10.59
CA VAL A 481 88.72 -93.28 -11.56
C VAL A 481 87.28 -92.84 -11.24
N THR A 482 86.40 -93.77 -10.87
CA THR A 482 85.01 -93.43 -10.49
C THR A 482 84.93 -92.64 -9.18
N LEU A 483 85.82 -92.90 -8.21
CA LEU A 483 85.87 -92.13 -6.96
C LEU A 483 86.42 -90.70 -7.16
N GLU A 484 87.44 -90.52 -8.01
CA GLU A 484 87.95 -89.19 -8.36
C GLU A 484 86.90 -88.38 -9.15
N MET A 485 86.18 -89.01 -10.09
CA MET A 485 85.04 -88.35 -10.76
C MET A 485 83.97 -87.94 -9.74
N ALA A 486 83.57 -88.81 -8.82
CA ALA A 486 82.56 -88.47 -7.81
C ALA A 486 82.97 -87.28 -6.94
N LYS A 487 84.25 -87.17 -6.55
CA LYS A 487 84.77 -86.02 -5.79
C LYS A 487 84.76 -84.73 -6.62
N LEU A 488 85.12 -84.79 -7.90
CA LEU A 488 85.10 -83.64 -8.79
C LEU A 488 83.66 -83.12 -9.00
N TRP A 489 82.71 -84.02 -9.20
CA TRP A 489 81.28 -83.70 -9.30
C TRP A 489 80.74 -83.10 -8.00
N GLU A 490 81.13 -83.64 -6.83
CA GLU A 490 80.74 -83.10 -5.53
C GLU A 490 81.37 -81.71 -5.25
N SER A 491 82.55 -81.44 -5.81
CA SER A 491 83.17 -80.11 -5.78
C SER A 491 82.42 -79.13 -6.68
N LYS A 492 82.21 -79.47 -7.96
CA LYS A 492 81.49 -78.63 -8.92
C LYS A 492 80.05 -78.34 -8.46
N ARG A 493 79.36 -79.33 -7.90
CA ARG A 493 78.03 -79.18 -7.30
C ARG A 493 78.02 -78.16 -6.16
N ARG A 494 79.03 -78.19 -5.29
CA ARG A 494 79.17 -77.19 -4.21
C ARG A 494 79.47 -75.80 -4.73
N ASP A 495 80.34 -75.68 -5.74
CA ASP A 495 80.65 -74.39 -6.36
C ASP A 495 79.43 -73.79 -7.05
N PHE A 496 78.64 -74.61 -7.75
CA PHE A 496 77.36 -74.21 -8.34
C PHE A 496 76.34 -73.76 -7.28
N LEU A 497 76.16 -74.55 -6.21
CA LEU A 497 75.26 -74.19 -5.10
C LEU A 497 75.70 -72.91 -4.38
N SER A 498 77.00 -72.70 -4.20
CA SER A 498 77.58 -71.49 -3.61
C SER A 498 77.37 -70.27 -4.51
N GLY A 499 77.58 -70.41 -5.83
CA GLY A 499 77.31 -69.39 -6.83
C GLY A 499 75.82 -69.02 -6.89
N ALA A 500 74.93 -70.02 -6.93
CA ALA A 500 73.49 -69.82 -6.90
C ALA A 500 73.04 -69.10 -5.61
N THR A 501 73.58 -69.48 -4.44
CA THR A 501 73.26 -68.84 -3.16
C THR A 501 73.69 -67.37 -3.14
N THR A 502 74.89 -67.07 -3.64
CA THR A 502 75.41 -65.69 -3.72
C THR A 502 74.54 -64.81 -4.62
N ARG A 503 74.10 -65.34 -5.76
CA ARG A 503 73.24 -64.63 -6.73
C ARG A 503 71.80 -64.45 -6.20
N ILE A 504 71.24 -65.45 -5.52
CA ILE A 504 69.93 -65.34 -4.83
C ILE A 504 69.98 -64.23 -3.77
N ASN A 505 71.05 -64.16 -2.98
CA ASN A 505 71.22 -63.11 -1.98
C ASN A 505 71.32 -61.71 -2.62
N ALA A 506 71.97 -61.59 -3.78
CA ALA A 506 71.98 -60.33 -4.54
C ALA A 506 70.58 -59.93 -5.04
N ALA A 507 69.80 -60.88 -5.57
CA ALA A 507 68.43 -60.64 -6.00
C ALA A 507 67.51 -60.24 -4.83
N LEU A 508 67.63 -60.90 -3.67
CA LEU A 508 66.93 -60.51 -2.44
C LEU A 508 67.35 -59.11 -1.96
N GLY A 509 68.63 -58.73 -2.14
CA GLY A 509 69.13 -57.38 -1.89
C GLY A 509 68.46 -56.33 -2.78
N PHE A 510 68.34 -56.59 -4.09
CA PHE A 510 67.64 -55.69 -5.01
C PHE A 510 66.14 -55.59 -4.71
N LEU A 511 65.49 -56.69 -4.30
CA LEU A 511 64.09 -56.67 -3.87
C LEU A 511 63.91 -55.87 -2.58
N GLY A 512 64.83 -55.97 -1.62
CA GLY A 512 64.82 -55.15 -0.41
C GLY A 512 64.98 -53.65 -0.70
N GLU A 513 65.88 -53.30 -1.64
CA GLU A 513 66.05 -51.91 -2.10
C GLU A 513 64.79 -51.41 -2.84
N ALA A 514 64.15 -52.25 -3.65
CA ALA A 514 62.90 -51.93 -4.32
C ALA A 514 61.76 -51.66 -3.32
N ASP A 515 61.64 -52.47 -2.28
CA ASP A 515 60.65 -52.30 -1.22
C ASP A 515 60.91 -51.01 -0.43
N SER A 516 62.16 -50.72 -0.08
CA SER A 516 62.56 -49.45 0.54
C SER A 516 62.16 -48.22 -0.30
N ARG A 517 62.38 -48.28 -1.62
CA ARG A 517 61.96 -47.21 -2.54
C ARG A 517 60.46 -47.08 -2.67
N LEU A 518 59.71 -48.18 -2.68
CA LEU A 518 58.25 -48.17 -2.66
C LEU A 518 57.71 -47.54 -1.38
N ASN A 519 58.31 -47.84 -0.23
CA ASN A 519 57.96 -47.22 1.05
C ASN A 519 58.23 -45.71 1.04
N ASN A 520 59.35 -45.26 0.47
CA ASN A 520 59.62 -43.83 0.27
C ASN A 520 58.59 -43.16 -0.65
N LEU A 521 58.23 -43.80 -1.78
CA LEU A 521 57.19 -43.30 -2.69
C LEU A 521 55.83 -43.17 -1.97
N ARG A 522 55.44 -44.16 -1.17
CA ARG A 522 54.21 -44.11 -0.36
C ARG A 522 54.21 -42.92 0.60
N SER A 523 55.33 -42.69 1.29
CA SER A 523 55.48 -41.55 2.20
C SER A 523 55.32 -40.20 1.47
N TYR A 524 55.90 -40.04 0.28
CA TYR A 524 55.73 -38.81 -0.50
C TYR A 524 54.29 -38.62 -1.00
N ILE A 525 53.58 -39.69 -1.37
CA ILE A 525 52.16 -39.64 -1.76
C ILE A 525 51.29 -39.21 -0.56
N GLU A 526 51.54 -39.76 0.62
CA GLU A 526 50.83 -39.36 1.85
C GLU A 526 51.06 -37.90 2.20
N GLN A 527 52.30 -37.41 2.07
CA GLN A 527 52.62 -35.99 2.25
C GLN A 527 51.85 -35.12 1.24
N ALA A 528 51.83 -35.49 -0.04
CA ALA A 528 51.07 -34.78 -1.09
C ALA A 528 49.56 -34.71 -0.78
N ASN A 529 48.98 -35.81 -0.29
CA ASN A 529 47.59 -35.85 0.17
C ASN A 529 47.34 -34.94 1.38
N GLY A 530 48.31 -34.85 2.30
CA GLY A 530 48.29 -33.90 3.42
C GLY A 530 48.25 -32.45 2.95
N TYR A 531 49.09 -32.08 1.97
CA TYR A 531 49.07 -30.75 1.36
C TYR A 531 47.74 -30.44 0.68
N SER A 532 47.17 -31.38 -0.07
CA SER A 532 45.85 -31.23 -0.71
C SER A 532 44.73 -31.00 0.33
N THR A 533 44.77 -31.72 1.44
CA THR A 533 43.79 -31.57 2.54
C THR A 533 43.84 -30.17 3.15
N ILE A 534 45.04 -29.62 3.38
CA ILE A 534 45.20 -28.27 3.94
C ILE A 534 44.76 -27.20 2.94
N ALA A 535 45.12 -27.35 1.65
CA ALA A 535 44.67 -26.45 0.60
C ALA A 535 43.14 -26.41 0.49
N ASN A 536 42.47 -27.57 0.56
CA ASN A 536 41.01 -27.66 0.60
C ASN A 536 40.42 -26.97 1.85
N GLY A 537 41.12 -27.01 2.99
CA GLY A 537 40.73 -26.27 4.19
C GLY A 537 40.72 -24.74 3.99
N PHE A 538 41.73 -24.18 3.34
CA PHE A 538 41.76 -22.74 3.02
C PHE A 538 40.71 -22.35 1.97
N VAL A 539 40.45 -23.20 0.97
CA VAL A 539 39.33 -23.00 0.02
C VAL A 539 37.99 -23.00 0.74
N ALA A 540 37.79 -23.91 1.70
CA ALA A 540 36.59 -23.93 2.54
C ALA A 540 36.47 -22.66 3.40
N GLU A 541 37.57 -22.15 3.97
CA GLU A 541 37.60 -20.87 4.69
C GLU A 541 37.19 -19.70 3.77
N ALA A 542 37.76 -19.63 2.55
CA ALA A 542 37.42 -18.61 1.57
C ALA A 542 35.94 -18.67 1.16
N ASN A 543 35.40 -19.87 0.93
CA ASN A 543 33.98 -20.08 0.65
C ASN A 543 33.09 -19.65 1.83
N GLY A 544 33.50 -19.92 3.06
CA GLY A 544 32.81 -19.44 4.27
C GLY A 544 32.76 -17.92 4.35
N ARG A 545 33.87 -17.24 4.02
CA ARG A 545 33.93 -15.76 3.97
C ARG A 545 33.03 -15.20 2.86
N ILE A 546 33.01 -15.82 1.68
CA ILE A 546 32.09 -15.45 0.59
C ILE A 546 30.62 -15.63 1.01
N ALA A 547 30.30 -16.69 1.75
CA ALA A 547 28.94 -16.90 2.26
C ALA A 547 28.51 -15.78 3.24
N VAL A 548 29.39 -15.37 4.15
CA VAL A 548 29.15 -14.22 5.05
C VAL A 548 29.00 -12.92 4.26
N ALA A 549 29.82 -12.71 3.23
CA ALA A 549 29.68 -11.55 2.35
C ALA A 549 28.27 -11.53 1.70
N ARG A 550 27.78 -12.68 1.20
CA ARG A 550 26.42 -12.77 0.64
C ARG A 550 25.33 -12.42 1.65
N SER A 551 25.46 -12.78 2.93
CA SER A 551 24.45 -12.36 3.91
C SER A 551 24.37 -10.84 4.08
N PHE A 552 25.50 -10.13 3.98
CA PHE A 552 25.50 -8.66 4.05
C PHE A 552 24.88 -8.01 2.80
N ILE A 553 25.07 -8.57 1.60
CA ILE A 553 24.41 -8.05 0.38
C ILE A 553 22.89 -8.26 0.44
N GLU A 554 22.44 -9.38 1.00
CA GLU A 554 21.02 -9.67 1.22
C GLU A 554 20.41 -8.69 2.22
N GLU A 555 21.10 -8.42 3.34
CA GLU A 555 20.67 -7.41 4.30
C GLU A 555 20.58 -6.03 3.66
N ALA A 556 21.62 -5.55 2.96
CA ALA A 556 21.62 -4.26 2.28
C ALA A 556 20.43 -4.15 1.30
N THR A 557 20.15 -5.22 0.55
CA THR A 557 19.02 -5.28 -0.38
C THR A 557 17.69 -5.16 0.34
N GLN A 558 17.51 -5.86 1.47
CA GLN A 558 16.29 -5.76 2.28
C GLN A 558 16.09 -4.35 2.85
N ARG A 559 17.16 -3.71 3.34
CA ARG A 559 17.13 -2.32 3.82
C ARG A 559 16.70 -1.35 2.72
N LEU A 560 17.21 -1.51 1.50
CA LEU A 560 16.81 -0.71 0.34
C LEU A 560 15.33 -0.91 -0.04
N VAL A 561 14.81 -2.15 0.07
CA VAL A 561 13.37 -2.41 -0.14
C VAL A 561 12.52 -1.68 0.90
N MET A 562 12.91 -1.72 2.18
CA MET A 562 12.22 -0.99 3.23
C MET A 562 12.25 0.53 3.00
N SER A 563 13.44 1.07 2.67
CA SER A 563 13.62 2.48 2.32
C SER A 563 12.68 2.90 1.19
N ARG A 564 12.60 2.10 0.12
CA ARG A 564 11.67 2.36 -0.98
C ARG A 564 10.21 2.37 -0.53
N GLY A 565 9.80 1.45 0.34
CA GLY A 565 8.45 1.42 0.89
C GLY A 565 8.08 2.71 1.61
N TYR A 566 8.96 3.24 2.46
CA TYR A 566 8.73 4.52 3.14
C TYR A 566 8.75 5.72 2.17
N ALA A 567 9.58 5.68 1.12
CA ALA A 567 9.55 6.71 0.07
C ALA A 567 8.23 6.70 -0.72
N GLU A 568 7.69 5.52 -1.02
CA GLU A 568 6.37 5.37 -1.65
C GLU A 568 5.24 5.86 -0.73
N GLU A 569 5.33 5.58 0.58
CA GLU A 569 4.39 6.13 1.58
C GLU A 569 4.45 7.66 1.63
N ALA A 570 5.66 8.24 1.68
CA ALA A 570 5.84 9.70 1.66
C ALA A 570 5.24 10.33 0.40
N ASN A 571 5.43 9.70 -0.77
CA ASN A 571 4.81 10.16 -2.03
C ASN A 571 3.28 10.10 -1.98
N GLY A 572 2.70 9.04 -1.41
CA GLY A 572 1.25 8.94 -1.22
C GLY A 572 0.69 10.05 -0.32
N ARG A 573 1.42 10.36 0.77
CA ARG A 573 1.08 11.46 1.69
C ARG A 573 1.23 12.84 1.03
N MET A 574 2.26 13.04 0.20
CA MET A 574 2.43 14.27 -0.59
C MET A 574 1.26 14.49 -1.57
N ALA A 575 0.74 13.44 -2.20
CA ALA A 575 -0.46 13.56 -3.03
C ALA A 575 -1.70 13.97 -2.21
N GLU A 576 -1.80 13.56 -0.95
CA GLU A 576 -2.86 14.01 -0.04
C GLU A 576 -2.69 15.50 0.35
N ILE A 577 -1.44 15.94 0.57
CA ILE A 577 -1.10 17.36 0.75
C ILE A 577 -1.61 18.19 -0.43
N ASP A 578 -1.32 17.79 -1.67
CA ASP A 578 -1.75 18.50 -2.87
C ASP A 578 -3.29 18.61 -2.95
N ARG A 579 -4.00 17.54 -2.58
CA ARG A 579 -5.46 17.56 -2.52
C ARG A 579 -5.99 18.58 -1.51
N TYR A 580 -5.40 18.65 -0.31
CA TYR A 580 -5.80 19.64 0.69
C TYR A 580 -5.42 21.07 0.30
N LEU A 581 -4.27 21.29 -0.34
CA LEU A 581 -3.90 22.58 -0.89
C LEU A 581 -4.88 23.05 -1.98
N SER A 582 -5.33 22.14 -2.85
CA SER A 582 -6.36 22.42 -3.84
C SER A 582 -7.70 22.78 -3.19
N GLU A 583 -8.11 22.06 -2.13
CA GLU A 583 -9.31 22.39 -1.36
C GLU A 583 -9.21 23.79 -0.71
N VAL A 584 -8.06 24.12 -0.10
CA VAL A 584 -7.82 25.46 0.46
C VAL A 584 -7.89 26.52 -0.63
N GLY A 585 -7.28 26.29 -1.80
CA GLY A 585 -7.35 27.20 -2.93
C GLY A 585 -8.78 27.47 -3.41
N ALA A 586 -9.61 26.42 -3.55
CA ALA A 586 -11.02 26.57 -3.91
C ALA A 586 -11.81 27.39 -2.88
N ARG A 587 -11.57 27.13 -1.58
CA ARG A 587 -12.21 27.87 -0.48
C ARG A 587 -11.79 29.34 -0.43
N LEU A 588 -10.54 29.67 -0.77
CA LEU A 588 -10.08 31.05 -0.88
C LEU A 588 -10.72 31.78 -2.05
N ALA A 589 -10.98 31.10 -3.18
CA ALA A 589 -11.74 31.69 -4.27
C ALA A 589 -13.20 32.01 -3.86
N GLU A 590 -13.87 31.10 -3.15
CA GLU A 590 -15.20 31.38 -2.57
C GLU A 590 -15.17 32.57 -1.59
N LEU A 591 -14.09 32.72 -0.82
CA LEU A 591 -13.90 33.84 0.10
C LEU A 591 -13.87 35.16 -0.66
N ASP A 592 -13.10 35.24 -1.75
CA ASP A 592 -13.00 36.43 -2.59
C ASP A 592 -14.36 36.79 -3.22
N ASP A 593 -15.11 35.80 -3.70
CA ASP A 593 -16.46 36.01 -4.27
C ASP A 593 -17.43 36.64 -3.25
N TYR A 594 -17.47 36.13 -2.01
CA TYR A 594 -18.33 36.70 -0.96
C TYR A 594 -17.86 38.07 -0.49
N MET A 595 -16.56 38.35 -0.51
CA MET A 595 -16.04 39.69 -0.23
C MET A 595 -16.49 40.69 -1.31
N GLU A 596 -16.37 40.32 -2.59
CA GLU A 596 -16.86 41.16 -3.68
C GLU A 596 -18.38 41.39 -3.57
N GLU A 597 -19.15 40.35 -3.24
CA GLU A 597 -20.58 40.48 -3.01
C GLU A 597 -20.92 41.43 -1.85
N ALA A 598 -20.21 41.32 -0.73
CA ALA A 598 -20.40 42.20 0.42
C ALA A 598 -20.10 43.67 0.07
N ASP A 599 -19.05 43.93 -0.71
CA ASP A 599 -18.66 45.26 -1.17
C ASP A 599 -19.69 45.86 -2.15
N ARG A 600 -20.29 45.04 -3.02
CA ARG A 600 -21.40 45.47 -3.89
C ARG A 600 -22.59 45.96 -3.07
N TYR A 601 -22.98 45.21 -2.04
CA TYR A 601 -24.09 45.60 -1.16
C TYR A 601 -23.78 46.87 -0.35
N ILE A 602 -22.55 47.05 0.13
CA ILE A 602 -22.14 48.28 0.81
C ILE A 602 -22.23 49.48 -0.13
N SER A 603 -21.80 49.31 -1.38
CA SER A 603 -21.87 50.37 -2.40
C SER A 603 -23.31 50.79 -2.71
N LEU A 604 -24.23 49.82 -2.85
CA LEU A 604 -25.66 50.08 -3.01
C LEU A 604 -26.24 50.80 -1.79
N ALA A 605 -25.95 50.30 -0.58
CA ALA A 605 -26.42 50.90 0.66
C ALA A 605 -25.96 52.36 0.84
N ASN A 606 -24.76 52.70 0.37
CA ASN A 606 -24.24 54.07 0.38
C ASN A 606 -24.99 54.95 -0.64
N SER A 607 -25.20 54.46 -1.86
CA SER A 607 -25.97 55.18 -2.88
C SER A 607 -27.40 55.50 -2.41
N ASP A 608 -28.04 54.52 -1.75
CA ASP A 608 -29.38 54.70 -1.19
C ASP A 608 -29.41 55.69 -0.03
N ARG A 609 -28.37 55.73 0.82
CA ARG A 609 -28.26 56.78 1.86
C ARG A 609 -28.16 58.17 1.25
N GLU A 610 -27.32 58.34 0.23
CA GLU A 610 -27.17 59.63 -0.45
C GLU A 610 -28.49 60.09 -1.10
N LEU A 611 -29.26 59.16 -1.68
CA LEU A 611 -30.60 59.45 -2.19
C LEU A 611 -31.57 59.79 -1.06
N SER A 612 -31.56 59.02 0.03
CA SER A 612 -32.38 59.28 1.22
C SER A 612 -32.13 60.68 1.78
N ASP A 613 -30.88 61.09 1.95
CA ASP A 613 -30.51 62.39 2.49
C ASP A 613 -30.92 63.55 1.58
N ARG A 614 -30.77 63.38 0.25
CA ARG A 614 -31.26 64.37 -0.73
C ARG A 614 -32.77 64.55 -0.63
N PHE A 615 -33.54 63.46 -0.66
CA PHE A 615 -34.99 63.54 -0.56
C PHE A 615 -35.45 64.05 0.81
N ARG A 616 -34.76 63.69 1.90
CA ARG A 616 -35.07 64.17 3.25
C ARG A 616 -34.85 65.67 3.34
N THR A 617 -33.75 66.17 2.81
CA THR A 617 -33.41 67.61 2.83
C THR A 617 -34.47 68.41 2.08
N GLU A 618 -34.74 68.06 0.82
CA GLU A 618 -35.75 68.75 0.01
C GLU A 618 -37.16 68.63 0.60
N GLY A 619 -37.52 67.45 1.10
CA GLY A 619 -38.80 67.21 1.75
C GLY A 619 -38.99 68.06 3.02
N LEU A 620 -37.94 68.23 3.82
CA LEU A 620 -37.98 69.10 5.01
C LEU A 620 -38.11 70.58 4.64
N GLU A 621 -37.40 71.04 3.62
CA GLU A 621 -37.49 72.42 3.12
C GLU A 621 -38.92 72.75 2.68
N ARG A 622 -39.51 71.92 1.81
CA ARG A 622 -40.89 72.09 1.34
C ARG A 622 -41.92 71.97 2.46
N ARG A 623 -41.68 71.06 3.42
CA ARG A 623 -42.55 70.93 4.60
C ARG A 623 -42.53 72.21 5.44
N ASN A 624 -41.35 72.80 5.64
CA ASN A 624 -41.20 74.03 6.41
C ASN A 624 -41.89 75.20 5.69
N GLU A 625 -41.77 75.29 4.37
CA GLU A 625 -42.49 76.26 3.55
C GLU A 625 -44.02 76.09 3.69
N PHE A 626 -44.53 74.87 3.51
CA PHE A 626 -45.94 74.54 3.70
C PHE A 626 -46.48 74.99 5.07
N TRP A 627 -45.78 74.64 6.15
CA TRP A 627 -46.20 75.04 7.50
C TRP A 627 -46.12 76.54 7.74
N SER A 628 -45.14 77.24 7.17
CA SER A 628 -45.05 78.70 7.24
C SER A 628 -46.30 79.34 6.63
N ILE A 629 -46.69 78.90 5.43
CA ILE A 629 -47.87 79.42 4.72
C ILE A 629 -49.16 79.14 5.52
N LEU A 630 -49.31 77.93 6.07
CA LEU A 630 -50.48 77.59 6.89
C LEU A 630 -50.57 78.44 8.15
N LYS A 631 -49.44 78.64 8.84
CA LYS A 631 -49.40 79.43 10.07
C LYS A 631 -49.78 80.88 9.81
N ASP A 632 -49.21 81.51 8.78
CA ASP A 632 -49.50 82.91 8.44
C ASP A 632 -50.99 83.12 8.12
N LYS A 633 -51.61 82.19 7.38
CA LYS A 633 -53.05 82.22 7.09
C LYS A 633 -53.90 82.02 8.34
N SER A 634 -53.51 81.11 9.22
CA SER A 634 -54.23 80.87 10.48
C SER A 634 -54.19 82.10 11.41
N GLU A 635 -53.04 82.79 11.49
CA GLU A 635 -52.87 84.01 12.28
C GLU A 635 -53.69 85.18 11.70
N TYR A 636 -53.77 85.29 10.37
CA TYR A 636 -54.65 86.27 9.72
C TYR A 636 -56.13 86.06 10.12
N ARG A 637 -56.62 84.82 10.12
CA ARG A 637 -57.99 84.49 10.55
C ARG A 637 -58.26 84.85 12.02
N LYS A 638 -57.31 84.57 12.92
CA LYS A 638 -57.46 84.93 14.35
C LYS A 638 -57.59 86.45 14.52
N ARG A 639 -56.79 87.23 13.80
CA ARG A 639 -56.83 88.70 13.88
C ARG A 639 -58.15 89.29 13.40
N THR A 640 -58.76 88.72 12.35
CA THR A 640 -60.03 89.21 11.82
C THR A 640 -61.24 88.78 12.67
N SER A 641 -61.20 87.61 13.34
CA SER A 641 -62.33 87.15 14.17
C SER A 641 -62.43 87.83 15.55
N THR A 642 -61.34 88.39 16.08
CA THR A 642 -61.34 89.07 17.40
C THR A 642 -61.93 90.49 17.42
N THR A 643 -62.27 91.07 16.28
CA THR A 643 -62.90 92.41 16.21
C THR A 643 -64.42 92.29 16.08
N ALA A 644 -65.09 91.96 17.18
CA ALA A 644 -66.45 92.48 17.36
C ALA A 644 -66.31 93.99 17.58
N VAL A 645 -66.53 94.79 16.53
CA VAL A 645 -66.77 96.22 16.70
C VAL A 645 -68.00 96.32 17.61
N ARG A 646 -67.79 96.56 18.91
CA ARG A 646 -68.85 97.04 19.78
C ARG A 646 -69.33 98.33 19.13
N GLN A 647 -70.46 98.30 18.44
CA GLN A 647 -71.13 99.55 18.10
C GLN A 647 -71.41 100.26 19.44
N PRO A 648 -70.89 101.49 19.64
CA PRO A 648 -71.27 102.27 20.80
C PRO A 648 -72.79 102.46 20.75
N ALA A 649 -73.44 102.24 21.90
CA ALA A 649 -74.89 102.32 22.08
C ALA A 649 -75.41 103.74 21.85
#